data_AF-A0A9Y1BN50-F1
#
_entry.id   AF-A0A9Y1BN50-F1
#
_cell.length_a   1.000
_cell.length_b   1.000
_cell.length_c   1.000
_cell.angle_alpha   90.00
_cell.angle_beta   90.00
_cell.angle_gamma   90.00
#
_symmetry.space_group_name_H-M   'P 1'
#
loop_
_entity.id
_entity.type
_entity.pdbx_description
1 polymer ?
#
loop_
_entity_poly.entity_id
_entity_poly.type
_entity_poly.pdbx_seq_one_letter_code
_entity_poly.pdbx_strand_id
1 'polypeptide(L)'
;MYLSFFYSQQKTRPFTKFVEIELERDELYKAFTELDEPEEISKKWIVFAEDCSKHLASINSLASMAFERLSEAYSVDEDEDESVLPLHRLLYGSIANQMLSLTQFQLKLGVLIYIYSQVRNRGVFSYAPEDYQYYYYIQAKETLDDVLYRIMEKKLPEPAEEGFTPTPTVNDMMNIMFPLLKLEQRKRLIPILKQIPDHDKNPLIIKKIGDYDRLQGITLMSNIIEIMENSAVDFWWKDPISTLSILDHALEHFNLVVELWKEQPGELTALASRIEQDYIPIVYGSRFITQSQHFVSLAESALESFDIDYASKYYDQAMKKLEEAKEYLFKSNNILANQLYETIKNQEQEVQIISTLTKLSNLFSLIMNDLVIENKEKAIELCDKINQLIKLLESSIPIPYLYGISVSYAAAASALVKVVEQDVSYLNIIDRFMSQFSFPLNSMKEAIANINLNSIRINDNNPRLSYSFLREIEENLKYLKKAVEMLPKFLNEKVLQQKKISAILYYVRSYIAENKIYIYADNNIVLDLILRARAHYFAKKAEQQIADTDEKELLSLIKNRILETKSSGIVTETNLLSLGLQTAYSKTVRDVIEQILLFYDQIEKPPEFILESVKNQFESMTEFKELLNLMELDNKELLALRQEITLKGHEINWVFVERRESFIPATKKMFTTIESVLLGELAADMGKRDDAINYYTKAKKNLYEISDILSKVAKYIEDNKELPSLIYTLALFTQENLNAIRDRRKRNEVPYKEIVGILDYLILNL
;
A
#
# COMPACT_ATOMS: atom_id res chain seq x y z
N MET A 1 -13.18 3.41 26.07
CA MET A 1 -13.64 2.24 25.29
C MET A 1 -13.09 2.21 23.85
N TYR A 2 -12.28 3.20 23.44
CA TYR A 2 -11.68 3.31 22.08
C TYR A 2 -10.33 2.59 21.89
N LEU A 3 -9.75 2.00 22.96
CA LEU A 3 -8.39 1.45 22.94
C LEU A 3 -8.32 -0.09 22.90
N SER A 4 -9.42 -0.81 23.12
CA SER A 4 -9.36 -2.27 23.30
C SER A 4 -9.28 -3.08 22.00
N PHE A 5 -9.45 -2.46 20.82
CA PHE A 5 -9.41 -3.18 19.53
C PHE A 5 -8.04 -3.14 18.84
N PHE A 6 -7.12 -2.26 19.27
CA PHE A 6 -5.73 -2.25 18.78
C PHE A 6 -4.97 -3.56 19.10
N TYR A 7 -5.44 -4.31 20.08
CA TYR A 7 -4.73 -5.41 20.72
C TYR A 7 -4.74 -6.78 20.01
N SER A 8 -5.48 -6.93 18.91
CA SER A 8 -5.55 -8.25 18.22
C SER A 8 -4.78 -8.33 16.90
N GLN A 9 -4.18 -7.23 16.41
CA GLN A 9 -3.65 -7.17 15.03
C GLN A 9 -2.19 -6.70 14.88
N GLN A 10 -1.43 -6.55 15.97
CA GLN A 10 0.00 -6.18 15.94
C GLN A 10 0.96 -7.39 15.95
N LYS A 11 0.60 -8.51 15.30
CA LYS A 11 1.59 -9.60 15.10
C LYS A 11 2.48 -9.42 13.87
N THR A 12 2.19 -8.45 12.99
CA THR A 12 2.98 -8.20 11.77
C THR A 12 3.36 -6.72 11.64
N ARG A 13 4.62 -6.50 11.25
CA ARG A 13 5.23 -5.19 11.02
C ARG A 13 4.53 -4.42 9.90
N PRO A 14 4.33 -3.09 9.99
CA PRO A 14 3.83 -2.26 8.88
C PRO A 14 4.50 -2.53 7.52
N PHE A 15 5.83 -2.68 7.49
CA PHE A 15 6.57 -3.04 6.28
C PHE A 15 6.12 -4.40 5.70
N THR A 16 5.99 -5.41 6.57
CA THR A 16 5.57 -6.76 6.18
C THR A 16 4.12 -6.80 5.73
N LYS A 17 3.22 -6.03 6.38
CA LYS A 17 1.80 -5.96 6.01
C LYS A 17 1.58 -5.55 4.55
N PHE A 18 2.35 -4.58 4.04
CA PHE A 18 2.24 -4.20 2.62
C PHE A 18 2.66 -5.31 1.67
N VAL A 19 3.70 -6.05 2.03
CA VAL A 19 4.15 -7.20 1.24
C VAL A 19 3.09 -8.30 1.26
N GLU A 20 2.46 -8.55 2.40
CA GLU A 20 1.36 -9.51 2.56
C GLU A 20 0.17 -9.15 1.66
N ILE A 21 -0.27 -7.90 1.65
CA ILE A 21 -1.38 -7.47 0.79
C ILE A 21 -1.07 -7.65 -0.71
N GLU A 22 0.16 -7.31 -1.14
CA GLU A 22 0.58 -7.52 -2.54
C GLU A 22 0.58 -9.01 -2.91
N LEU A 23 0.95 -9.90 -1.98
CA LEU A 23 0.88 -11.36 -2.15
C LEU A 23 -0.56 -11.86 -2.20
N GLU A 24 -1.41 -11.43 -1.27
CA GLU A 24 -2.84 -11.79 -1.22
C GLU A 24 -3.55 -11.41 -2.52
N ARG A 25 -3.25 -10.24 -3.09
CA ARG A 25 -3.80 -9.82 -4.38
C ARG A 25 -3.38 -10.75 -5.51
N ASP A 26 -2.10 -11.11 -5.57
CA ASP A 26 -1.59 -12.00 -6.61
C ASP A 26 -2.17 -13.41 -6.48
N GLU A 27 -2.36 -13.91 -5.26
CA GLU A 27 -3.02 -15.20 -4.99
C GLU A 27 -4.50 -15.17 -5.38
N LEU A 28 -5.18 -14.04 -5.14
CA LEU A 28 -6.58 -13.84 -5.52
C LEU A 28 -6.77 -14.04 -7.03
N TYR A 29 -5.94 -13.41 -7.86
CA TYR A 29 -6.01 -13.58 -9.32
C TYR A 29 -5.59 -14.98 -9.81
N LYS A 30 -4.75 -15.69 -9.07
CA LYS A 30 -4.38 -17.08 -9.40
C LYS A 30 -5.49 -18.06 -9.05
N ALA A 31 -6.20 -17.86 -7.95
CA ALA A 31 -7.29 -18.74 -7.55
C ALA A 31 -8.40 -18.83 -8.63
N PHE A 32 -8.63 -17.75 -9.39
CA PHE A 32 -9.65 -17.71 -10.44
C PHE A 32 -9.35 -18.52 -11.71
N THR A 33 -8.20 -19.21 -11.81
CA THR A 33 -8.08 -20.27 -12.82
C THR A 33 -8.87 -21.53 -12.46
N GLU A 34 -9.31 -21.66 -11.20
CA GLU A 34 -10.00 -22.83 -10.66
C GLU A 34 -11.44 -22.54 -10.16
N LEU A 35 -11.82 -21.26 -10.04
CA LEU A 35 -13.14 -20.82 -9.54
C LEU A 35 -14.04 -20.41 -10.71
N ASP A 36 -15.23 -21.01 -10.82
CA ASP A 36 -16.12 -20.84 -11.98
C ASP A 36 -17.40 -20.02 -11.70
N GLU A 37 -17.71 -19.67 -10.44
CA GLU A 37 -18.98 -19.02 -10.08
C GLU A 37 -18.82 -17.56 -9.59
N PRO A 38 -19.58 -16.58 -10.16
CA PRO A 38 -19.55 -15.18 -9.74
C PRO A 38 -19.77 -14.94 -8.23
N GLU A 39 -20.55 -15.80 -7.57
CA GLU A 39 -20.76 -15.74 -6.12
C GLU A 39 -19.47 -16.02 -5.33
N GLU A 40 -18.75 -17.08 -5.71
CA GLU A 40 -17.51 -17.47 -5.07
C GLU A 40 -16.41 -16.43 -5.30
N ILE A 41 -16.37 -15.89 -6.52
CA ILE A 41 -15.51 -14.76 -6.88
C ILE A 41 -15.80 -13.56 -5.97
N SER A 42 -17.08 -13.18 -5.86
CA SER A 42 -17.48 -12.04 -5.04
C SER A 42 -17.11 -12.23 -3.56
N LYS A 43 -17.34 -13.41 -2.98
CA LYS A 43 -16.96 -13.72 -1.58
C LYS A 43 -15.47 -13.52 -1.34
N LYS A 44 -14.60 -13.98 -2.25
CA LYS A 44 -13.15 -13.81 -2.13
C LYS A 44 -12.73 -12.34 -2.20
N TRP A 45 -13.34 -11.56 -3.12
CA TRP A 45 -13.07 -10.13 -3.23
C TRP A 45 -13.55 -9.32 -2.03
N ILE A 46 -14.69 -9.69 -1.43
CA ILE A 46 -15.19 -9.05 -0.21
C ILE A 46 -14.19 -9.24 0.95
N VAL A 47 -13.69 -10.47 1.15
CA VAL A 47 -12.67 -10.75 2.18
C VAL A 47 -11.39 -9.94 1.92
N PHE A 48 -10.93 -9.93 0.67
CA PHE A 48 -9.75 -9.15 0.30
C PHE A 48 -9.94 -7.64 0.54
N ALA A 49 -11.14 -7.10 0.25
CA ALA A 49 -11.46 -5.69 0.53
C ALA A 49 -11.52 -5.39 2.03
N GLU A 50 -12.00 -6.34 2.85
CA GLU A 50 -11.94 -6.25 4.31
C GLU A 50 -10.49 -6.13 4.79
N ASP A 51 -9.60 -7.00 4.33
CA ASP A 51 -8.19 -6.96 4.70
C ASP A 51 -7.48 -5.69 4.19
N CYS A 52 -7.80 -5.22 2.98
CA CYS A 52 -7.29 -3.95 2.46
C CYS A 52 -7.69 -2.75 3.34
N SER A 53 -8.99 -2.62 3.65
CA SER A 53 -9.50 -1.52 4.48
C SER A 53 -8.88 -1.49 5.88
N LYS A 54 -8.72 -2.67 6.48
CA LYS A 54 -8.09 -2.90 7.78
C LYS A 54 -6.63 -2.49 7.79
N HIS A 55 -5.86 -2.94 6.79
CA HIS A 55 -4.46 -2.58 6.70
C HIS A 55 -4.28 -1.10 6.42
N LEU A 56 -5.02 -0.52 5.46
CA LEU A 56 -4.99 0.92 5.16
C LEU A 56 -5.31 1.77 6.39
N ALA A 57 -6.26 1.37 7.22
CA ALA A 57 -6.56 2.04 8.48
C ALA A 57 -5.42 1.95 9.50
N SER A 58 -4.75 0.80 9.60
CA SER A 58 -3.55 0.65 10.43
C SER A 58 -2.43 1.60 9.99
N ILE A 59 -2.27 1.80 8.67
CA ILE A 59 -1.28 2.73 8.11
C ILE A 59 -1.68 4.18 8.38
N ASN A 60 -2.96 4.50 8.24
CA ASN A 60 -3.47 5.83 8.54
C ASN A 60 -3.28 6.20 10.02
N SER A 61 -3.39 5.24 10.94
CA SER A 61 -3.06 5.45 12.35
C SER A 61 -1.60 5.85 12.58
N LEU A 62 -0.64 5.20 11.89
CA LEU A 62 0.76 5.59 11.93
C LEU A 62 0.99 7.00 11.35
N ALA A 63 0.28 7.32 10.26
CA ALA A 63 0.30 8.65 9.68
C ALA A 63 -0.23 9.71 10.65
N SER A 64 -1.29 9.41 11.41
CA SER A 64 -1.79 10.31 12.46
C SER A 64 -0.75 10.54 13.56
N MET A 65 -0.09 9.49 14.06
CA MET A 65 0.94 9.64 15.09
C MET A 65 2.14 10.47 14.61
N ALA A 66 2.60 10.23 13.38
CA ALA A 66 3.66 11.01 12.77
C ALA A 66 3.26 12.49 12.59
N PHE A 67 2.03 12.76 12.16
CA PHE A 67 1.51 14.13 12.04
C PHE A 67 1.49 14.83 13.40
N GLU A 68 1.00 14.17 14.45
CA GLU A 68 0.94 14.74 15.79
C GLU A 68 2.33 15.12 16.29
N ARG A 69 3.33 14.26 16.10
CA ARG A 69 4.71 14.57 16.49
C ARG A 69 5.26 15.78 15.74
N LEU A 70 5.03 15.84 14.43
CA LEU A 70 5.47 16.95 13.59
C LEU A 70 4.77 18.26 14.00
N SER A 71 3.48 18.20 14.32
CA SER A 71 2.73 19.35 14.82
C SER A 71 3.28 19.87 16.15
N GLU A 72 3.61 18.97 17.09
CA GLU A 72 4.23 19.35 18.36
C GLU A 72 5.61 20.00 18.14
N ALA A 73 6.42 19.42 17.24
CA ALA A 73 7.74 19.98 16.92
C ALA A 73 7.62 21.36 16.25
N TYR A 74 6.68 21.53 15.33
CA TYR A 74 6.42 22.79 14.64
C TYR A 74 6.04 23.90 15.61
N SER A 75 5.19 23.61 16.61
CA SER A 75 4.80 24.59 17.63
C SER A 75 5.96 25.06 18.53
N VAL A 76 7.00 24.25 18.72
CA VAL A 76 8.19 24.62 19.53
C VAL A 76 9.19 25.44 18.72
N ASP A 77 9.28 25.20 17.41
CA ASP A 77 10.17 25.89 16.47
C ASP A 77 9.79 27.39 16.30
N GLU A 78 8.51 27.74 16.48
CA GLU A 78 8.04 29.13 16.48
C GLU A 78 8.44 29.92 17.76
N ASP A 79 8.88 29.24 18.83
CA ASP A 79 9.09 29.82 20.18
C ASP A 79 10.58 30.02 20.60
N GLU A 80 11.53 30.06 19.66
CA GLU A 80 12.99 30.30 19.88
C GLU A 80 13.73 29.25 20.73
N ASP A 81 14.26 28.18 20.10
CA ASP A 81 15.50 27.53 20.56
C ASP A 81 16.21 26.79 19.41
N GLU A 82 17.30 27.37 18.86
CA GLU A 82 18.11 26.78 17.78
C GLU A 82 18.87 25.50 18.21
N SER A 83 18.81 25.11 19.49
CA SER A 83 19.67 24.08 20.06
C SER A 83 19.21 22.63 19.87
N VAL A 84 18.01 22.39 19.31
CA VAL A 84 17.53 21.04 18.99
C VAL A 84 17.14 20.99 17.53
N LEU A 85 18.10 20.70 16.63
CA LEU A 85 17.78 20.21 15.28
C LEU A 85 16.95 18.93 15.45
N PRO A 86 15.63 18.95 15.23
CA PRO A 86 14.84 17.75 15.43
C PRO A 86 15.30 16.72 14.41
N LEU A 87 15.39 15.44 14.79
CA LEU A 87 15.68 14.31 13.89
C LEU A 87 14.86 14.42 12.57
N HIS A 88 13.66 15.01 12.68
CA HIS A 88 12.69 15.36 11.65
C HIS A 88 13.24 16.23 10.51
N ARG A 89 14.05 17.27 10.80
CA ARG A 89 14.69 18.13 9.78
C ARG A 89 15.82 17.41 9.05
N LEU A 90 16.52 16.50 9.75
CA LEU A 90 17.66 15.74 9.22
C LEU A 90 17.24 14.59 8.30
N LEU A 91 16.03 14.03 8.46
CA LEU A 91 15.59 12.85 7.72
C LEU A 91 14.71 13.15 6.49
N TYR A 92 13.85 14.17 6.52
CA TYR A 92 12.83 14.39 5.47
C TYR A 92 12.55 15.87 5.13
N GLY A 93 13.51 16.78 5.35
CA GLY A 93 13.37 18.20 4.97
C GLY A 93 12.47 19.03 5.90
N SER A 94 11.78 20.03 5.35
CA SER A 94 10.99 21.01 6.12
C SER A 94 9.80 20.36 6.85
N ILE A 95 9.66 20.63 8.16
CA ILE A 95 8.54 20.14 8.99
C ILE A 95 7.20 20.56 8.37
N ALA A 96 7.11 21.77 7.81
CA ALA A 96 5.90 22.27 7.16
C ALA A 96 5.52 21.43 5.93
N ASN A 97 6.50 21.15 5.07
CA ASN A 97 6.30 20.33 3.86
C ASN A 97 5.92 18.90 4.23
N GLN A 98 6.48 18.36 5.31
CA GLN A 98 6.11 17.05 5.84
C GLN A 98 4.67 17.01 6.35
N MET A 99 4.24 17.99 7.15
CA MET A 99 2.86 18.06 7.65
C MET A 99 1.83 18.15 6.51
N LEU A 100 2.10 18.96 5.48
CA LEU A 100 1.24 19.10 4.31
C LEU A 100 1.17 17.80 3.49
N SER A 101 2.32 17.20 3.19
CA SER A 101 2.41 15.96 2.41
C SER A 101 1.75 14.78 3.12
N LEU A 102 1.93 14.68 4.43
CA LEU A 102 1.31 13.65 5.26
C LEU A 102 -0.20 13.84 5.34
N THR A 103 -0.69 15.07 5.51
CA THR A 103 -2.14 15.35 5.56
C THR A 103 -2.83 15.05 4.23
N GLN A 104 -2.23 15.43 3.09
CA GLN A 104 -2.75 15.07 1.77
C GLN A 104 -2.75 13.55 1.56
N PHE A 105 -1.74 12.86 2.05
CA PHE A 105 -1.68 11.41 1.99
C PHE A 105 -2.75 10.73 2.86
N GLN A 106 -3.00 11.22 4.08
CA GLN A 106 -4.10 10.75 4.92
C GLN A 106 -5.47 10.95 4.25
N LEU A 107 -5.65 12.04 3.52
CA LEU A 107 -6.85 12.28 2.72
C LEU A 107 -7.03 11.19 1.63
N LYS A 108 -5.95 10.86 0.90
CA LYS A 108 -5.96 9.76 -0.08
C LYS A 108 -6.26 8.41 0.60
N LEU A 109 -5.65 8.13 1.75
CA LEU A 109 -5.91 6.92 2.53
C LEU A 109 -7.37 6.84 2.99
N GLY A 110 -7.94 7.92 3.53
CA GLY A 110 -9.34 7.96 3.95
C GLY A 110 -10.29 7.61 2.80
N VAL A 111 -10.01 8.11 1.60
CA VAL A 111 -10.78 7.76 0.39
C VAL A 111 -10.59 6.29 -0.02
N LEU A 112 -9.37 5.75 0.02
CA LEU A 112 -9.12 4.33 -0.27
C LEU A 112 -9.81 3.40 0.74
N ILE A 113 -9.75 3.71 2.04
CA ILE A 113 -10.45 2.97 3.10
C ILE A 113 -11.96 3.03 2.83
N TYR A 114 -12.50 4.19 2.45
CA TYR A 114 -13.89 4.34 2.04
C TYR A 114 -14.23 3.41 0.86
N ILE A 115 -13.41 3.39 -0.20
CA ILE A 115 -13.64 2.56 -1.39
C ILE A 115 -13.70 1.08 -1.04
N TYR A 116 -12.69 0.55 -0.35
CA TYR A 116 -12.66 -0.87 0.04
C TYR A 116 -13.78 -1.22 1.02
N SER A 117 -14.15 -0.29 1.91
CA SER A 117 -15.32 -0.45 2.77
C SER A 117 -16.64 -0.47 1.98
N GLN A 118 -16.73 0.24 0.84
CA GLN A 118 -17.89 0.15 -0.05
C GLN A 118 -17.95 -1.20 -0.77
N VAL A 119 -16.82 -1.69 -1.28
CA VAL A 119 -16.73 -3.04 -1.88
C VAL A 119 -17.24 -4.09 -0.89
N ARG A 120 -16.82 -4.00 0.37
CA ARG A 120 -17.34 -4.84 1.45
C ARG A 120 -18.84 -4.64 1.64
N ASN A 121 -19.32 -3.42 1.93
CA ASN A 121 -20.71 -3.19 2.33
C ASN A 121 -21.74 -3.46 1.22
N ARG A 122 -21.36 -3.23 -0.03
CA ARG A 122 -22.25 -3.34 -1.19
C ARG A 122 -22.04 -4.62 -1.97
N GLY A 123 -20.89 -5.26 -1.77
CA GLY A 123 -20.45 -6.40 -2.55
C GLY A 123 -20.06 -6.05 -3.97
N VAL A 124 -19.80 -7.10 -4.75
CA VAL A 124 -19.45 -7.02 -6.18
C VAL A 124 -20.16 -8.12 -6.95
N PHE A 125 -20.32 -7.93 -8.26
CA PHE A 125 -21.01 -8.87 -9.15
C PHE A 125 -22.43 -9.24 -8.68
N SER A 126 -23.15 -8.29 -8.07
CA SER A 126 -24.51 -8.45 -7.54
C SER A 126 -24.65 -9.37 -6.31
N TYR A 127 -23.54 -9.77 -5.68
CA TYR A 127 -23.55 -10.48 -4.40
C TYR A 127 -23.05 -9.55 -3.30
N ALA A 128 -23.89 -9.31 -2.29
CA ALA A 128 -23.61 -8.44 -1.15
C ALA A 128 -23.66 -9.25 0.17
N PRO A 129 -22.85 -8.90 1.17
CA PRO A 129 -22.97 -9.49 2.50
C PRO A 129 -24.25 -9.00 3.22
N GLU A 130 -24.72 -9.79 4.19
CA GLU A 130 -25.96 -9.52 4.92
C GLU A 130 -25.88 -8.29 5.85
N ASP A 131 -24.68 -7.98 6.37
CA ASP A 131 -24.44 -6.86 7.29
C ASP A 131 -23.95 -5.61 6.55
N TYR A 132 -24.65 -4.48 6.71
CA TYR A 132 -24.32 -3.21 6.03
C TYR A 132 -23.42 -2.26 6.83
N GLN A 133 -23.14 -2.52 8.11
CA GLN A 133 -22.34 -1.63 8.96
C GLN A 133 -20.96 -2.20 9.22
N TYR A 134 -20.00 -1.76 8.41
CA TYR A 134 -18.60 -2.11 8.54
C TYR A 134 -17.81 -1.03 9.28
N TYR A 135 -17.04 -1.44 10.29
CA TYR A 135 -16.29 -0.54 11.16
C TYR A 135 -15.35 0.41 10.39
N TYR A 136 -14.59 -0.10 9.41
CA TYR A 136 -13.62 0.70 8.67
C TYR A 136 -14.26 1.76 7.76
N TYR A 137 -15.55 1.63 7.45
CA TYR A 137 -16.31 2.72 6.82
C TYR A 137 -16.42 3.94 7.73
N ILE A 138 -16.56 3.73 9.03
CA ILE A 138 -16.63 4.79 10.04
C ILE A 138 -15.24 5.44 10.17
N GLN A 139 -14.18 4.63 10.29
CA GLN A 139 -12.81 5.14 10.38
C GLN A 139 -12.40 5.96 9.14
N ALA A 140 -12.85 5.58 7.94
CA ALA A 140 -12.64 6.37 6.74
C ALA A 140 -13.22 7.79 6.91
N LYS A 141 -14.42 7.92 7.48
CA LYS A 141 -15.04 9.22 7.73
C LYS A 141 -14.33 10.01 8.82
N GLU A 142 -13.97 9.36 9.92
CA GLU A 142 -13.19 9.99 10.99
C GLU A 142 -11.89 10.58 10.44
N THR A 143 -11.21 9.87 9.54
CA THR A 143 -10.00 10.36 8.87
C THR A 143 -10.26 11.61 8.03
N LEU A 144 -11.35 11.62 7.26
CA LEU A 144 -11.72 12.79 6.44
C LEU A 144 -12.11 13.99 7.31
N ASP A 145 -12.82 13.74 8.42
CA ASP A 145 -13.21 14.77 9.39
C ASP A 145 -11.99 15.34 10.12
N ASP A 146 -11.00 14.53 10.47
CA ASP A 146 -9.74 14.98 11.08
C ASP A 146 -8.95 15.89 10.13
N VAL A 147 -8.84 15.51 8.85
CA VAL A 147 -8.21 16.35 7.82
C VAL A 147 -8.95 17.68 7.68
N LEU A 148 -10.29 17.63 7.61
CA LEU A 148 -11.12 18.83 7.54
C LEU A 148 -10.87 19.75 8.74
N TYR A 149 -10.87 19.18 9.95
CA TYR A 149 -10.68 19.91 11.19
C TYR A 149 -9.33 20.62 11.20
N ARG A 150 -8.24 19.97 10.76
CA ARG A 150 -6.93 20.60 10.63
C ARG A 150 -6.94 21.80 9.68
N ILE A 151 -7.63 21.68 8.55
CA ILE A 151 -7.77 22.76 7.57
C ILE A 151 -8.59 23.93 8.16
N MET A 152 -9.74 23.64 8.76
CA MET A 152 -10.64 24.65 9.31
C MET A 152 -10.04 25.42 10.48
N GLU A 153 -9.34 24.73 11.37
CA GLU A 153 -8.66 25.33 12.53
C GLU A 153 -7.29 25.93 12.20
N LYS A 154 -6.92 25.98 10.90
CA LYS A 154 -5.62 26.50 10.44
C LYS A 154 -4.42 25.88 11.15
N LYS A 155 -4.49 24.57 11.41
CA LYS A 155 -3.40 23.78 12.03
C LYS A 155 -2.34 23.33 11.02
N LEU A 156 -2.47 23.74 9.75
CA LEU A 156 -1.54 23.39 8.69
C LEU A 156 -0.71 24.63 8.33
N PRO A 157 0.63 24.50 8.24
CA PRO A 157 1.49 25.60 7.86
C PRO A 157 1.42 25.91 6.36
N GLU A 158 2.01 27.02 5.94
CA GLU A 158 2.25 27.33 4.54
C GLU A 158 3.44 26.49 4.00
N PRO A 159 3.45 26.14 2.70
CA PRO A 159 4.55 25.36 2.12
C PRO A 159 5.86 26.16 2.16
N ALA A 160 6.94 25.49 2.57
CA ALA A 160 8.29 26.04 2.52
C ALA A 160 8.88 25.89 1.10
N GLU A 161 9.73 26.85 0.68
CA GLU A 161 10.38 26.85 -0.64
C GLU A 161 11.37 25.68 -0.84
N GLU A 162 11.73 24.97 0.22
CA GLU A 162 12.73 23.89 0.21
C GLU A 162 12.14 22.53 -0.19
N GLY A 163 12.60 21.95 -1.30
CA GLY A 163 12.29 20.56 -1.67
C GLY A 163 12.41 20.28 -3.16
N PHE A 164 12.59 19.01 -3.54
CA PHE A 164 12.62 18.58 -4.95
C PHE A 164 11.24 18.19 -5.49
N THR A 165 10.29 17.91 -4.60
CA THR A 165 8.91 17.52 -4.93
C THR A 165 7.94 18.69 -4.70
N PRO A 166 6.97 18.95 -5.60
CA PRO A 166 5.93 19.93 -5.35
C PRO A 166 5.16 19.63 -4.06
N THR A 167 5.25 20.51 -3.07
CA THR A 167 4.51 20.38 -1.82
C THR A 167 3.02 20.69 -2.04
N PRO A 168 2.10 19.84 -1.56
CA PRO A 168 0.67 20.12 -1.68
C PRO A 168 0.26 21.33 -0.85
N THR A 169 -0.68 22.10 -1.37
CA THR A 169 -1.26 23.25 -0.68
C THR A 169 -2.57 22.90 0.02
N VAL A 170 -3.00 23.75 0.95
CA VAL A 170 -4.35 23.66 1.55
C VAL A 170 -5.43 23.71 0.48
N ASN A 171 -5.24 24.49 -0.60
CA ASN A 171 -6.18 24.55 -1.71
C ASN A 171 -6.30 23.21 -2.44
N ASP A 172 -5.20 22.48 -2.63
CA ASP A 172 -5.23 21.15 -3.26
C ASP A 172 -6.05 20.16 -2.43
N MET A 173 -5.89 20.19 -1.11
CA MET A 173 -6.68 19.37 -0.19
C MET A 173 -8.16 19.79 -0.18
N MET A 174 -8.44 21.09 -0.24
CA MET A 174 -9.81 21.62 -0.32
C MET A 174 -10.52 21.26 -1.63
N ASN A 175 -9.81 21.15 -2.74
CA ASN A 175 -10.39 20.69 -4.01
C ASN A 175 -10.95 19.26 -3.90
N ILE A 176 -10.31 18.41 -3.09
CA ILE A 176 -10.81 17.07 -2.77
C ILE A 176 -11.93 17.11 -1.71
N MET A 177 -11.77 17.91 -0.66
CA MET A 177 -12.71 17.95 0.47
C MET A 177 -14.04 18.63 0.14
N PHE A 178 -14.03 19.68 -0.68
CA PHE A 178 -15.21 20.49 -0.92
C PHE A 178 -16.38 19.74 -1.57
N PRO A 179 -16.18 18.87 -2.59
CA PRO A 179 -17.23 17.98 -3.08
C PRO A 179 -17.84 17.10 -1.98
N LEU A 180 -17.01 16.52 -1.10
CA LEU A 180 -17.44 15.65 0.00
C LEU A 180 -18.24 16.42 1.06
N LEU A 181 -17.80 17.62 1.41
CA LEU A 181 -18.52 18.52 2.32
C LEU A 181 -19.90 18.90 1.78
N LYS A 182 -19.96 19.31 0.51
CA LYS A 182 -21.21 19.69 -0.16
C LYS A 182 -22.19 18.52 -0.17
N LEU A 183 -21.68 17.30 -0.39
CA LEU A 183 -22.46 16.07 -0.37
C LEU A 183 -23.02 15.78 1.03
N GLU A 184 -22.20 15.84 2.08
CA GLU A 184 -22.65 15.61 3.46
C GLU A 184 -23.66 16.68 3.93
N GLN A 185 -23.47 17.95 3.56
CA GLN A 185 -24.46 19.00 3.82
C GLN A 185 -25.81 18.69 3.18
N ARG A 186 -25.82 18.23 1.91
CA ARG A 186 -27.05 17.85 1.22
C ARG A 186 -27.71 16.65 1.86
N LYS A 187 -26.92 15.63 2.22
CA LYS A 187 -27.38 14.41 2.90
C LYS A 187 -28.11 14.71 4.21
N ARG A 188 -27.59 15.63 5.03
CA ARG A 188 -28.21 16.05 6.31
C ARG A 188 -29.59 16.67 6.13
N LEU A 189 -29.87 17.29 4.98
CA LEU A 189 -31.18 17.88 4.68
C LEU A 189 -32.21 16.85 4.22
N ILE A 190 -31.79 15.69 3.70
CA ILE A 190 -32.68 14.69 3.11
C ILE A 190 -33.75 14.18 4.08
N PRO A 191 -33.44 13.81 5.34
CA PRO A 191 -34.46 13.36 6.29
C PRO A 191 -35.55 14.43 6.52
N ILE A 192 -35.15 15.70 6.63
CA ILE A 192 -36.06 16.83 6.83
C ILE A 192 -36.97 17.00 5.61
N LEU A 193 -36.41 16.94 4.40
CA LEU A 193 -37.17 17.07 3.15
C LEU A 193 -38.11 15.89 2.91
N LYS A 194 -37.73 14.68 3.34
CA LYS A 194 -38.56 13.47 3.24
C LYS A 194 -39.75 13.47 4.19
N GLN A 195 -39.68 14.20 5.31
CA GLN A 195 -40.77 14.33 6.30
C GLN A 195 -41.91 15.24 5.83
N ILE A 196 -41.71 16.05 4.78
CA ILE A 196 -42.76 16.90 4.22
C ILE A 196 -43.83 15.99 3.58
N PRO A 197 -45.13 16.19 3.85
CA PRO A 197 -46.20 15.41 3.21
C PRO A 197 -46.16 15.51 1.68
N ASP A 198 -46.47 14.42 0.97
CA ASP A 198 -46.33 14.39 -0.50
C ASP A 198 -47.22 15.43 -1.22
N HIS A 199 -48.37 15.79 -0.65
CA HIS A 199 -49.24 16.84 -1.19
C HIS A 199 -48.65 18.27 -1.06
N ASP A 200 -47.68 18.46 -0.15
CA ASP A 200 -46.98 19.73 0.08
C ASP A 200 -45.61 19.79 -0.63
N LYS A 201 -45.15 18.66 -1.21
CA LYS A 201 -43.89 18.60 -1.96
C LYS A 201 -44.05 19.29 -3.33
N ASN A 202 -43.63 20.54 -3.39
CA ASN A 202 -43.49 21.24 -4.67
C ASN A 202 -42.25 20.76 -5.46
N PRO A 203 -42.15 21.07 -6.77
CA PRO A 203 -41.03 20.66 -7.61
C PRO A 203 -39.65 21.10 -7.08
N LEU A 204 -39.55 22.20 -6.32
CA LEU A 204 -38.29 22.66 -5.74
C LEU A 204 -37.79 21.72 -4.63
N ILE A 205 -38.69 21.16 -3.82
CA ILE A 205 -38.36 20.18 -2.80
C ILE A 205 -37.89 18.87 -3.46
N ILE A 206 -38.59 18.41 -4.49
CA ILE A 206 -38.23 17.22 -5.26
C ILE A 206 -36.88 17.38 -5.95
N LYS A 207 -36.61 18.57 -6.51
CA LYS A 207 -35.29 18.95 -7.04
C LYS A 207 -34.20 18.79 -5.98
N LYS A 208 -34.41 19.32 -4.77
CA LYS A 208 -33.42 19.26 -3.69
C LYS A 208 -33.15 17.85 -3.19
N ILE A 209 -34.16 16.98 -3.16
CA ILE A 209 -34.00 15.56 -2.82
C ILE A 209 -33.12 14.89 -3.87
N GLY A 210 -33.48 15.04 -5.15
CA GLY A 210 -32.69 14.44 -6.23
C GLY A 210 -31.30 15.06 -6.43
N ASP A 211 -31.11 16.34 -6.07
CA ASP A 211 -29.80 17.00 -6.17
C ASP A 211 -28.73 16.29 -5.32
N TYR A 212 -29.12 15.64 -4.22
CA TYR A 212 -28.21 14.82 -3.43
C TYR A 212 -27.72 13.61 -4.25
N ASP A 213 -28.65 12.80 -4.78
CA ASP A 213 -28.32 11.61 -5.56
C ASP A 213 -27.53 11.97 -6.82
N ARG A 214 -27.92 13.03 -7.54
CA ARG A 214 -27.14 13.55 -8.66
C ARG A 214 -25.71 13.91 -8.26
N LEU A 215 -25.55 14.63 -7.15
CA LEU A 215 -24.22 15.05 -6.68
C LEU A 215 -23.39 13.85 -6.22
N GLN A 216 -24.00 12.88 -5.53
CA GLN A 216 -23.36 11.64 -5.10
C GLN A 216 -22.80 10.86 -6.30
N GLY A 217 -23.61 10.68 -7.35
CA GLY A 217 -23.16 10.00 -8.58
C GLY A 217 -21.99 10.71 -9.24
N ILE A 218 -22.02 12.05 -9.33
CA ILE A 218 -20.92 12.84 -9.88
C ILE A 218 -19.66 12.74 -9.01
N THR A 219 -19.78 12.85 -7.69
CA THR A 219 -18.63 12.79 -6.78
C THR A 219 -17.96 11.40 -6.81
N LEU A 220 -18.74 10.33 -6.87
CA LEU A 220 -18.20 8.97 -7.02
C LEU A 220 -17.43 8.83 -8.33
N MET A 221 -18.01 9.25 -9.45
CA MET A 221 -17.42 9.08 -10.78
C MET A 221 -16.22 9.99 -11.04
N SER A 222 -16.28 11.26 -10.62
CA SER A 222 -15.29 12.27 -11.01
C SER A 222 -14.28 12.61 -9.93
N ASN A 223 -14.57 12.38 -8.64
CA ASN A 223 -13.64 12.71 -7.55
C ASN A 223 -13.06 11.45 -6.90
N ILE A 224 -13.90 10.49 -6.53
CA ILE A 224 -13.44 9.27 -5.84
C ILE A 224 -12.60 8.39 -6.76
N ILE A 225 -13.05 8.17 -8.00
CA ILE A 225 -12.26 7.40 -9.00
C ILE A 225 -10.96 8.12 -9.33
N GLU A 226 -10.96 9.43 -9.50
CA GLU A 226 -9.74 10.22 -9.79
C GLU A 226 -8.68 10.04 -8.67
N ILE A 227 -9.10 10.08 -7.41
CA ILE A 227 -8.18 9.86 -6.27
C ILE A 227 -7.59 8.46 -6.29
N MET A 228 -8.37 7.45 -6.65
CA MET A 228 -7.90 6.07 -6.80
C MET A 228 -6.92 5.93 -7.97
N GLU A 229 -7.21 6.55 -9.12
CA GLU A 229 -6.32 6.54 -10.29
C GLU A 229 -5.00 7.25 -10.00
N ASN A 230 -5.05 8.43 -9.37
CA ASN A 230 -3.86 9.16 -8.92
C ASN A 230 -3.08 8.35 -7.87
N SER A 231 -3.78 7.73 -6.93
CA SER A 231 -3.14 6.85 -5.94
C SER A 231 -2.46 5.65 -6.62
N ALA A 232 -3.02 5.09 -7.69
CA ALA A 232 -2.39 4.00 -8.45
C ALA A 232 -1.09 4.43 -9.16
N VAL A 233 -1.01 5.69 -9.59
CA VAL A 233 0.23 6.28 -10.12
C VAL A 233 1.26 6.45 -9.00
N ASP A 234 0.84 6.97 -7.86
CA ASP A 234 1.72 7.32 -6.76
C ASP A 234 2.23 6.07 -6.02
N PHE A 235 1.32 5.26 -5.44
CA PHE A 235 1.69 4.24 -4.45
C PHE A 235 0.77 3.02 -4.35
N TRP A 236 -0.46 3.08 -4.84
CA TRP A 236 -1.46 2.01 -4.79
C TRP A 236 -1.52 1.22 -6.11
N TRP A 237 -2.56 0.41 -6.30
CA TRP A 237 -2.82 -0.33 -7.53
C TRP A 237 -4.00 0.27 -8.28
N LYS A 238 -4.02 0.06 -9.59
CA LYS A 238 -5.22 0.26 -10.38
C LYS A 238 -6.10 -0.97 -10.22
N ASP A 239 -7.05 -0.92 -9.30
CA ASP A 239 -7.93 -2.04 -8.95
C ASP A 239 -9.27 -1.95 -9.71
N PRO A 240 -9.49 -2.82 -10.72
CA PRO A 240 -10.71 -2.77 -11.50
C PRO A 240 -11.95 -3.13 -10.67
N ILE A 241 -11.86 -4.04 -9.70
CA ILE A 241 -13.04 -4.49 -8.93
C ILE A 241 -13.54 -3.38 -8.01
N SER A 242 -12.62 -2.70 -7.33
CA SER A 242 -12.93 -1.51 -6.54
C SER A 242 -13.53 -0.40 -7.41
N THR A 243 -12.99 -0.16 -8.60
CA THR A 243 -13.55 0.80 -9.57
C THR A 243 -14.97 0.44 -10.00
N LEU A 244 -15.22 -0.84 -10.30
CA LEU A 244 -16.53 -1.34 -10.70
C LEU A 244 -17.57 -1.11 -9.60
N SER A 245 -17.23 -1.42 -8.34
CA SER A 245 -18.13 -1.20 -7.19
C SER A 245 -18.52 0.27 -7.03
N ILE A 246 -17.57 1.20 -7.22
CA ILE A 246 -17.84 2.65 -7.16
C ILE A 246 -18.71 3.12 -8.34
N LEU A 247 -18.50 2.57 -9.53
CA LEU A 247 -19.33 2.87 -10.70
C LEU A 247 -20.76 2.32 -10.55
N ASP A 248 -20.92 1.12 -9.99
CA ASP A 248 -22.23 0.54 -9.66
C ASP A 248 -22.97 1.42 -8.66
N HIS A 249 -22.26 1.88 -7.62
CA HIS A 249 -22.80 2.81 -6.64
C HIS A 249 -23.21 4.15 -7.28
N ALA A 250 -22.40 4.70 -8.18
CA ALA A 250 -22.73 5.93 -8.90
C ALA A 250 -23.99 5.75 -9.77
N LEU A 251 -24.08 4.61 -10.47
CA LEU A 251 -25.21 4.28 -11.33
C LEU A 251 -26.52 4.20 -10.56
N GLU A 252 -26.53 3.60 -9.37
CA GLU A 252 -27.72 3.55 -8.52
C GLU A 252 -28.24 4.95 -8.19
N HIS A 253 -27.36 5.87 -7.80
CA HIS A 253 -27.77 7.24 -7.52
C HIS A 253 -28.27 7.99 -8.76
N PHE A 254 -27.67 7.76 -9.93
CA PHE A 254 -28.20 8.32 -11.18
C PHE A 254 -29.57 7.75 -11.53
N ASN A 255 -29.80 6.45 -11.32
CA ASN A 255 -31.11 5.85 -11.57
C ASN A 255 -32.18 6.41 -10.62
N LEU A 256 -31.88 6.50 -9.32
CA LEU A 256 -32.79 7.10 -8.32
C LEU A 256 -33.18 8.52 -8.70
N VAL A 257 -32.24 9.34 -9.18
CA VAL A 257 -32.55 10.72 -9.55
C VAL A 257 -33.38 10.81 -10.83
N VAL A 258 -33.11 9.94 -11.80
CA VAL A 258 -33.88 9.87 -13.05
C VAL A 258 -35.31 9.44 -12.74
N GLU A 259 -35.50 8.38 -11.96
CA GLU A 259 -36.82 7.93 -11.52
C GLU A 259 -37.59 9.06 -10.85
N LEU A 260 -36.96 9.75 -9.89
CA LEU A 260 -37.58 10.83 -9.14
C LEU A 260 -37.95 12.04 -10.00
N TRP A 261 -37.08 12.47 -10.92
CA TRP A 261 -37.25 13.71 -11.68
C TRP A 261 -38.07 13.53 -12.97
N LYS A 262 -38.10 12.34 -13.55
CA LYS A 262 -38.83 12.05 -14.79
C LYS A 262 -40.35 12.05 -14.60
N GLU A 263 -40.81 11.74 -13.38
CA GLU A 263 -42.23 11.83 -13.00
C GLU A 263 -42.73 13.27 -12.86
N GLN A 264 -41.83 14.26 -12.80
CA GLN A 264 -42.17 15.67 -12.63
C GLN A 264 -42.21 16.39 -13.97
N PRO A 265 -43.16 17.31 -14.21
CA PRO A 265 -43.21 18.08 -15.45
C PRO A 265 -42.16 19.22 -15.51
N GLY A 266 -41.79 19.64 -16.72
CA GLY A 266 -41.03 20.85 -16.96
C GLY A 266 -39.51 20.69 -16.86
N GLU A 267 -38.85 21.58 -16.10
CA GLU A 267 -37.37 21.63 -16.00
C GLU A 267 -36.77 20.32 -15.46
N LEU A 268 -37.46 19.66 -14.53
CA LEU A 268 -36.97 18.42 -13.92
C LEU A 268 -36.92 17.25 -14.89
N THR A 269 -37.94 17.10 -15.77
CA THR A 269 -37.91 16.08 -16.82
C THR A 269 -36.71 16.30 -17.74
N ALA A 270 -36.43 17.55 -18.12
CA ALA A 270 -35.30 17.89 -18.98
C ALA A 270 -33.96 17.59 -18.31
N LEU A 271 -33.84 17.84 -16.99
CA LEU A 271 -32.65 17.48 -16.21
C LEU A 271 -32.47 15.96 -16.10
N ALA A 272 -33.54 15.20 -15.88
CA ALA A 272 -33.52 13.74 -15.89
C ALA A 272 -33.04 13.19 -17.24
N SER A 273 -33.57 13.71 -18.35
CA SER A 273 -33.14 13.31 -19.69
C SER A 273 -31.67 13.60 -19.97
N ARG A 274 -31.12 14.72 -19.45
CA ARG A 274 -29.68 14.98 -19.54
C ARG A 274 -28.86 13.94 -18.77
N ILE A 275 -29.32 13.50 -17.61
CA ILE A 275 -28.62 12.45 -16.85
C ILE A 275 -28.64 11.12 -17.61
N GLU A 276 -29.79 10.76 -18.20
CA GLU A 276 -29.93 9.57 -19.04
C GLU A 276 -29.05 9.61 -20.30
N GLN A 277 -28.82 10.79 -20.88
CA GLN A 277 -28.04 10.95 -22.13
C GLN A 277 -26.55 11.18 -21.90
N ASP A 278 -26.18 11.91 -20.85
CA ASP A 278 -24.80 12.37 -20.65
C ASP A 278 -24.06 11.53 -19.61
N TYR A 279 -24.71 11.09 -18.53
CA TYR A 279 -24.03 10.45 -17.40
C TYR A 279 -24.16 8.93 -17.41
N ILE A 280 -25.39 8.41 -17.54
CA ILE A 280 -25.65 6.96 -17.51
C ILE A 280 -24.80 6.21 -18.55
N PRO A 281 -24.70 6.64 -19.83
CA PRO A 281 -23.91 5.92 -20.82
C PRO A 281 -22.40 5.96 -20.53
N ILE A 282 -21.89 7.05 -19.95
CA ILE A 282 -20.49 7.15 -19.50
C ILE A 282 -20.23 6.15 -18.37
N VAL A 283 -21.13 6.06 -17.39
CA VAL A 283 -20.99 5.11 -16.28
C VAL A 283 -21.01 3.68 -16.79
N TYR A 284 -21.98 3.30 -17.64
CA TYR A 284 -21.99 1.96 -18.26
C TYR A 284 -20.75 1.68 -19.09
N GLY A 285 -20.32 2.62 -19.95
CA GLY A 285 -19.10 2.48 -20.73
C GLY A 285 -17.88 2.25 -19.85
N SER A 286 -17.74 3.04 -18.78
CA SER A 286 -16.65 2.90 -17.80
C SER A 286 -16.70 1.56 -17.08
N ARG A 287 -17.89 1.08 -16.67
CA ARG A 287 -18.07 -0.23 -16.02
C ARG A 287 -17.55 -1.36 -16.90
N PHE A 288 -17.87 -1.33 -18.20
CA PHE A 288 -17.43 -2.36 -19.13
C PHE A 288 -15.94 -2.27 -19.45
N ILE A 289 -15.36 -1.07 -19.55
CA ILE A 289 -13.90 -0.90 -19.65
C ILE A 289 -13.22 -1.53 -18.43
N THR A 290 -13.71 -1.24 -17.23
CA THR A 290 -13.18 -1.77 -15.98
C THR A 290 -13.32 -3.30 -15.90
N GLN A 291 -14.45 -3.86 -16.33
CA GLN A 291 -14.62 -5.31 -16.44
C GLN A 291 -13.64 -5.94 -17.45
N SER A 292 -13.39 -5.27 -18.58
CA SER A 292 -12.36 -5.71 -19.53
C SER A 292 -10.97 -5.76 -18.89
N GLN A 293 -10.58 -4.72 -18.15
CA GLN A 293 -9.30 -4.68 -17.41
C GLN A 293 -9.18 -5.81 -16.38
N HIS A 294 -10.28 -6.14 -15.70
CA HIS A 294 -10.33 -7.29 -14.80
C HIS A 294 -10.05 -8.61 -15.54
N PHE A 295 -10.73 -8.85 -16.66
CA PHE A 295 -10.51 -10.05 -17.46
C PHE A 295 -9.11 -10.11 -18.09
N VAL A 296 -8.52 -8.98 -18.48
CA VAL A 296 -7.11 -8.94 -18.90
C VAL A 296 -6.19 -9.37 -17.77
N SER A 297 -6.44 -8.92 -16.52
CA SER A 297 -5.63 -9.30 -15.36
C SER A 297 -5.74 -10.82 -15.05
N LEU A 298 -6.94 -11.39 -15.21
CA LEU A 298 -7.16 -12.83 -15.11
C LEU A 298 -6.43 -13.61 -16.21
N ALA A 299 -6.47 -13.10 -17.44
CA ALA A 299 -5.77 -13.71 -18.57
C ALA A 299 -4.25 -13.71 -18.37
N GLU A 300 -3.67 -12.60 -17.88
CA GLU A 300 -2.25 -12.51 -17.54
C GLU A 300 -1.86 -13.49 -16.43
N SER A 301 -2.68 -13.62 -15.38
CA SER A 301 -2.48 -14.62 -14.31
C SER A 301 -2.50 -16.07 -14.82
N ALA A 302 -3.42 -16.37 -15.75
CA ALA A 302 -3.50 -17.68 -16.40
C ALA A 302 -2.25 -17.96 -17.27
N LEU A 303 -1.76 -16.96 -18.02
CA LEU A 303 -0.52 -17.07 -18.80
C LEU A 303 0.72 -17.31 -17.93
N GLU A 304 0.81 -16.66 -16.77
CA GLU A 304 1.88 -16.91 -15.80
C GLU A 304 1.86 -18.34 -15.26
N SER A 305 0.67 -18.94 -15.18
CA SER A 305 0.46 -20.32 -14.75
C SER A 305 0.53 -21.32 -15.92
N PHE A 306 0.94 -20.88 -17.12
CA PHE A 306 1.01 -21.66 -18.36
C PHE A 306 -0.35 -22.19 -18.87
N ASP A 307 -1.45 -21.64 -18.38
CA ASP A 307 -2.80 -21.98 -18.76
C ASP A 307 -3.32 -21.07 -19.89
N ILE A 308 -2.85 -21.37 -21.10
CA ILE A 308 -3.24 -20.60 -22.30
C ILE A 308 -4.72 -20.81 -22.66
N ASP A 309 -5.37 -21.89 -22.23
CA ASP A 309 -6.78 -22.16 -22.55
C ASP A 309 -7.69 -21.20 -21.77
N TYR A 310 -7.47 -21.05 -20.46
CA TYR A 310 -8.17 -20.05 -19.66
C TYR A 310 -7.79 -18.63 -20.06
N ALA A 311 -6.51 -18.36 -20.35
CA ALA A 311 -6.09 -17.04 -20.84
C ALA A 311 -6.86 -16.61 -22.09
N SER A 312 -7.02 -17.52 -23.06
CA SER A 312 -7.78 -17.25 -24.28
C SER A 312 -9.26 -16.92 -23.98
N LYS A 313 -9.91 -17.67 -23.08
CA LYS A 313 -11.30 -17.41 -22.68
C LYS A 313 -11.44 -16.03 -22.02
N TYR A 314 -10.50 -15.65 -21.16
CA TYR A 314 -10.53 -14.37 -20.47
C TYR A 314 -10.29 -13.20 -21.43
N TYR A 315 -9.37 -13.32 -22.39
CA TYR A 315 -9.23 -12.28 -23.41
C TYR A 315 -10.48 -12.12 -24.30
N ASP A 316 -11.20 -13.21 -24.60
CA ASP A 316 -12.46 -13.13 -25.32
C ASP A 316 -13.55 -12.41 -24.52
N GLN A 317 -13.63 -12.67 -23.22
CA GLN A 317 -14.51 -11.91 -22.33
C GLN A 317 -14.09 -10.44 -22.26
N ALA A 318 -12.79 -10.14 -22.18
CA ALA A 318 -12.27 -8.78 -22.20
C ALA A 318 -12.67 -8.02 -23.48
N MET A 319 -12.56 -8.66 -24.64
CA MET A 319 -12.99 -8.09 -25.93
C MET A 319 -14.48 -7.81 -25.96
N LYS A 320 -15.31 -8.78 -25.57
CA LYS A 320 -16.77 -8.61 -25.52
C LYS A 320 -17.16 -7.41 -24.64
N LYS A 321 -16.46 -7.20 -23.52
CA LYS A 321 -16.69 -6.05 -22.65
C LYS A 321 -16.30 -4.72 -23.30
N LEU A 322 -15.23 -4.66 -24.09
CA LEU A 322 -14.88 -3.44 -24.85
C LEU A 322 -15.92 -3.14 -25.94
N GLU A 323 -16.49 -4.16 -26.59
CA GLU A 323 -17.58 -4.00 -27.54
C GLU A 323 -18.83 -3.41 -26.85
N GLU A 324 -19.25 -4.00 -25.72
CA GLU A 324 -20.35 -3.48 -24.90
C GLU A 324 -20.08 -2.04 -24.47
N ALA A 325 -18.85 -1.70 -24.05
CA ALA A 325 -18.48 -0.34 -23.68
C ALA A 325 -18.71 0.68 -24.82
N LYS A 326 -18.29 0.35 -26.04
CA LYS A 326 -18.46 1.21 -27.23
C LYS A 326 -19.93 1.46 -27.54
N GLU A 327 -20.77 0.43 -27.47
CA GLU A 327 -22.21 0.56 -27.71
C GLU A 327 -22.88 1.56 -26.78
N TYR A 328 -22.46 1.62 -25.52
CA TYR A 328 -22.99 2.59 -24.56
C TYR A 328 -22.42 3.99 -24.80
N LEU A 329 -21.11 4.13 -24.99
CA LEU A 329 -20.49 5.45 -25.19
C LEU A 329 -20.99 6.14 -26.47
N PHE A 330 -21.26 5.38 -27.54
CA PHE A 330 -21.81 5.92 -28.79
C PHE A 330 -23.20 6.55 -28.63
N LYS A 331 -23.94 6.20 -27.57
CA LYS A 331 -25.26 6.78 -27.27
C LYS A 331 -25.17 8.17 -26.64
N SER A 332 -23.99 8.63 -26.24
CA SER A 332 -23.78 9.92 -25.60
C SER A 332 -23.09 10.92 -26.54
N ASN A 333 -23.53 12.18 -26.51
CA ASN A 333 -22.87 13.28 -27.22
C ASN A 333 -21.84 14.01 -26.33
N ASN A 334 -21.55 13.47 -25.14
CA ASN A 334 -20.65 14.09 -24.18
C ASN A 334 -19.18 13.97 -24.63
N ILE A 335 -18.39 15.04 -24.43
CA ILE A 335 -16.96 15.08 -24.78
C ILE A 335 -16.17 13.96 -24.08
N LEU A 336 -16.48 13.68 -22.81
CA LEU A 336 -15.84 12.62 -22.04
C LEU A 336 -16.14 11.24 -22.63
N ALA A 337 -17.36 11.02 -23.15
CA ALA A 337 -17.71 9.77 -23.81
C ALA A 337 -16.86 9.54 -25.08
N ASN A 338 -16.63 10.60 -25.86
CA ASN A 338 -15.76 10.54 -27.04
C ASN A 338 -14.29 10.28 -26.68
N GLN A 339 -13.78 10.87 -25.59
CA GLN A 339 -12.41 10.61 -25.11
C GLN A 339 -12.23 9.16 -24.66
N LEU A 340 -13.21 8.61 -23.93
CA LEU A 340 -13.22 7.20 -23.53
C LEU A 340 -13.30 6.28 -24.75
N TYR A 341 -14.11 6.64 -25.76
CA TYR A 341 -14.24 5.87 -26.99
C TYR A 341 -12.91 5.74 -27.76
N GLU A 342 -12.15 6.84 -27.89
CA GLU A 342 -10.82 6.79 -28.52
C GLU A 342 -9.82 5.94 -27.71
N THR A 343 -9.93 5.97 -26.37
CA THR A 343 -9.08 5.14 -25.50
C THR A 343 -9.38 3.65 -25.68
N ILE A 344 -10.66 3.27 -25.82
CA ILE A 344 -11.07 1.89 -26.08
C ILE A 344 -10.48 1.36 -27.38
N LYS A 345 -10.46 2.17 -28.45
CA LYS A 345 -9.99 1.73 -29.77
C LYS A 345 -8.56 1.17 -29.73
N ASN A 346 -7.68 1.80 -28.95
CA ASN A 346 -6.31 1.33 -28.79
C ASN A 346 -6.25 0.05 -27.94
N GLN A 347 -7.01 -0.01 -26.84
CA GLN A 347 -7.06 -1.19 -25.97
C GLN A 347 -7.62 -2.41 -26.70
N GLU A 348 -8.67 -2.21 -27.51
CA GLU A 348 -9.31 -3.25 -28.30
C GLU A 348 -8.33 -3.89 -29.29
N GLN A 349 -7.54 -3.09 -30.01
CA GLN A 349 -6.55 -3.61 -30.95
C GLN A 349 -5.51 -4.49 -30.24
N GLU A 350 -5.00 -4.03 -29.10
CA GLU A 350 -4.03 -4.80 -28.32
C GLU A 350 -4.63 -6.11 -27.82
N VAL A 351 -5.81 -6.07 -27.20
CA VAL A 351 -6.48 -7.26 -26.67
C VAL A 351 -6.87 -8.22 -27.80
N GLN A 352 -7.26 -7.73 -28.97
CA GLN A 352 -7.59 -8.54 -30.15
C GLN A 352 -6.36 -9.30 -30.66
N ILE A 353 -5.21 -8.63 -30.79
CA ILE A 353 -3.96 -9.26 -31.22
C ILE A 353 -3.56 -10.36 -30.23
N ILE A 354 -3.61 -10.08 -28.93
CA ILE A 354 -3.23 -11.04 -27.88
C ILE A 354 -4.22 -12.22 -27.81
N SER A 355 -5.54 -11.97 -27.88
CA SER A 355 -6.56 -13.03 -27.98
C SER A 355 -6.31 -13.94 -29.19
N THR A 356 -6.00 -13.34 -30.34
CA THR A 356 -5.75 -14.09 -31.57
C THR A 356 -4.49 -14.95 -31.45
N LEU A 357 -3.41 -14.40 -30.88
CA LEU A 357 -2.15 -15.12 -30.65
C LEU A 357 -2.28 -16.25 -29.61
N THR A 358 -3.05 -16.05 -28.53
CA THR A 358 -3.33 -17.13 -27.55
C THR A 358 -4.10 -18.27 -28.19
N LYS A 359 -5.13 -17.97 -29.00
CA LYS A 359 -5.88 -18.99 -29.77
C LYS A 359 -4.98 -19.75 -30.75
N LEU A 360 -4.11 -19.05 -31.47
CA LEU A 360 -3.14 -19.68 -32.37
C LEU A 360 -2.23 -20.62 -31.57
N SER A 361 -1.66 -20.16 -30.46
CA SER A 361 -0.80 -20.99 -29.60
C SER A 361 -1.49 -22.28 -29.14
N ASN A 362 -2.77 -22.21 -28.75
CA ASN A 362 -3.56 -23.38 -28.38
C ASN A 362 -3.82 -24.31 -29.58
N LEU A 363 -4.29 -23.79 -30.71
CA LEU A 363 -4.58 -24.58 -31.90
C LEU A 363 -3.33 -25.29 -32.44
N PHE A 364 -2.18 -24.62 -32.45
CA PHE A 364 -0.92 -25.22 -32.86
C PHE A 364 -0.42 -26.28 -31.86
N SER A 365 -0.69 -26.12 -30.57
CA SER A 365 -0.40 -27.16 -29.57
C SER A 365 -1.27 -28.41 -29.80
N LEU A 366 -2.54 -28.24 -30.19
CA LEU A 366 -3.44 -29.34 -30.55
C LEU A 366 -2.98 -30.06 -31.83
N ILE A 367 -2.61 -29.32 -32.86
CA ILE A 367 -2.06 -29.88 -34.10
C ILE A 367 -0.83 -30.74 -33.82
N MET A 368 0.07 -30.25 -32.95
CA MET A 368 1.27 -31.02 -32.58
C MET A 368 0.92 -32.35 -31.90
N ASN A 369 -0.05 -32.35 -30.98
CA ASN A 369 -0.51 -33.58 -30.34
C ASN A 369 -1.15 -34.54 -31.35
N ASP A 370 -1.99 -34.03 -32.27
CA ASP A 370 -2.67 -34.85 -33.28
C ASP A 370 -1.69 -35.39 -34.35
N LEU A 371 -0.67 -34.63 -34.75
CA LEU A 371 0.39 -35.06 -35.67
C LEU A 371 1.30 -36.14 -35.06
N VAL A 372 1.58 -36.07 -33.76
CA VAL A 372 2.35 -37.10 -33.04
C VAL A 372 1.63 -38.46 -33.03
N ILE A 373 0.29 -38.46 -33.09
CA ILE A 373 -0.56 -39.67 -33.08
C ILE A 373 -1.09 -39.99 -34.51
N GLU A 374 -0.51 -39.38 -35.55
CA GLU A 374 -0.79 -39.62 -36.97
C GLU A 374 -2.23 -39.31 -37.45
N ASN A 375 -2.95 -38.39 -36.79
CA ASN A 375 -4.32 -38.02 -37.16
C ASN A 375 -4.38 -36.86 -38.18
N LYS A 376 -4.13 -37.15 -39.46
CA LYS A 376 -4.04 -36.16 -40.56
C LYS A 376 -5.33 -35.37 -40.80
N GLU A 377 -6.51 -36.01 -40.80
CA GLU A 377 -7.78 -35.35 -41.13
C GLU A 377 -8.12 -34.22 -40.16
N LYS A 378 -7.90 -34.47 -38.86
CA LYS A 378 -8.16 -33.50 -37.80
C LYS A 378 -7.16 -32.34 -37.81
N ALA A 379 -5.90 -32.60 -38.17
CA ALA A 379 -4.88 -31.55 -38.34
C ALA A 379 -5.21 -30.61 -39.50
N ILE A 380 -5.77 -31.11 -40.61
CA ILE A 380 -6.20 -30.29 -41.76
C ILE A 380 -7.35 -29.36 -41.38
N GLU A 381 -8.36 -29.87 -40.66
CA GLU A 381 -9.50 -29.06 -40.23
C GLU A 381 -9.07 -27.87 -39.35
N LEU A 382 -8.03 -28.06 -38.53
CA LEU A 382 -7.47 -27.01 -37.68
C LEU A 382 -6.69 -25.95 -38.48
N CYS A 383 -6.12 -26.29 -39.65
CA CYS A 383 -5.41 -25.34 -40.52
C CYS A 383 -6.34 -24.24 -41.08
N ASP A 384 -7.59 -24.56 -41.42
CA ASP A 384 -8.55 -23.56 -41.90
C ASP A 384 -8.88 -22.51 -40.83
N LYS A 385 -9.04 -22.96 -39.58
CA LYS A 385 -9.26 -22.08 -38.41
C LYS A 385 -8.03 -21.20 -38.16
N ILE A 386 -6.83 -21.75 -38.29
CA ILE A 386 -5.57 -20.99 -38.17
C ILE A 386 -5.45 -19.92 -39.26
N ASN A 387 -5.76 -20.25 -40.51
CA ASN A 387 -5.70 -19.29 -41.63
C ASN A 387 -6.69 -18.12 -41.44
N GLN A 388 -7.86 -18.36 -40.84
CA GLN A 388 -8.80 -17.29 -40.50
C GLN A 388 -8.22 -16.35 -39.42
N LEU A 389 -7.59 -16.90 -38.38
CA LEU A 389 -6.96 -16.12 -37.31
C LEU A 389 -5.75 -15.31 -37.82
N ILE A 390 -4.94 -15.88 -38.73
CA ILE A 390 -3.81 -15.16 -39.33
C ILE A 390 -4.28 -13.93 -40.11
N LYS A 391 -5.36 -14.03 -40.88
CA LYS A 391 -5.94 -12.89 -41.61
C LYS A 391 -6.33 -11.73 -40.70
N LEU A 392 -6.75 -12.00 -39.46
CA LEU A 392 -7.05 -10.96 -38.47
C LEU A 392 -5.78 -10.25 -37.98
N LEU A 393 -4.64 -10.94 -37.91
CA LEU A 393 -3.36 -10.35 -37.54
C LEU A 393 -2.75 -9.51 -38.67
N GLU A 394 -2.96 -9.90 -39.94
CA GLU A 394 -2.45 -9.17 -41.11
C GLU A 394 -3.05 -7.77 -41.27
N SER A 395 -4.29 -7.57 -40.80
CA SER A 395 -4.99 -6.28 -40.84
C SER A 395 -4.74 -5.41 -39.60
N SER A 396 -3.97 -5.90 -38.63
CA SER A 396 -3.74 -5.24 -37.34
C SER A 396 -2.52 -4.31 -37.36
N ILE A 397 -2.53 -3.27 -36.51
CA ILE A 397 -1.37 -2.39 -36.33
C ILE A 397 -0.24 -3.18 -35.64
N PRO A 398 1.01 -3.12 -36.13
CA PRO A 398 2.10 -3.88 -35.55
C PRO A 398 2.44 -3.40 -34.14
N ILE A 399 2.41 -4.33 -33.17
CA ILE A 399 2.90 -4.13 -31.80
C ILE A 399 4.33 -4.70 -31.70
N PRO A 400 5.27 -4.02 -31.01
CA PRO A 400 6.64 -4.50 -30.83
C PRO A 400 6.71 -5.96 -30.36
N TYR A 401 7.63 -6.73 -30.97
CA TYR A 401 7.86 -8.16 -30.73
C TYR A 401 6.69 -9.12 -31.08
N LEU A 402 5.43 -8.71 -30.86
CA LEU A 402 4.25 -9.50 -31.22
C LEU A 402 4.13 -9.69 -32.73
N TYR A 403 4.49 -8.69 -33.54
CA TYR A 403 4.47 -8.81 -34.99
C TYR A 403 5.34 -9.96 -35.51
N GLY A 404 6.55 -10.14 -34.96
CA GLY A 404 7.45 -11.24 -35.35
C GLY A 404 6.86 -12.62 -35.03
N ILE A 405 6.08 -12.72 -33.95
CA ILE A 405 5.36 -13.94 -33.59
C ILE A 405 4.21 -14.20 -34.56
N SER A 406 3.43 -13.17 -34.89
CA SER A 406 2.35 -13.26 -35.89
C SER A 406 2.88 -13.78 -37.23
N VAL A 407 4.00 -13.25 -37.70
CA VAL A 407 4.68 -13.71 -38.94
C VAL A 407 5.15 -15.15 -38.82
N SER A 408 5.67 -15.55 -37.65
CA SER A 408 6.14 -16.92 -37.42
C SER A 408 4.98 -17.92 -37.45
N TYR A 409 3.83 -17.58 -36.85
CA TYR A 409 2.62 -18.40 -36.95
C TYR A 409 2.11 -18.51 -38.40
N ALA A 410 2.15 -17.43 -39.17
CA ALA A 410 1.77 -17.44 -40.58
C ALA A 410 2.68 -18.35 -41.43
N ALA A 411 4.00 -18.25 -41.23
CA ALA A 411 4.98 -19.11 -41.89
C ALA A 411 4.80 -20.59 -41.49
N ALA A 412 4.52 -20.84 -40.22
CA ALA A 412 4.29 -22.17 -39.68
C ALA A 412 3.00 -22.81 -40.23
N ALA A 413 1.92 -22.04 -40.37
CA ALA A 413 0.69 -22.48 -41.03
C ALA A 413 0.92 -22.83 -42.51
N SER A 414 1.67 -22.00 -43.24
CA SER A 414 2.00 -22.26 -44.64
C SER A 414 2.84 -23.53 -44.82
N ALA A 415 3.77 -23.78 -43.89
CA ALA A 415 4.54 -25.03 -43.88
C ALA A 415 3.66 -26.24 -43.60
N LEU A 416 2.71 -26.15 -42.68
CA LEU A 416 1.76 -27.21 -42.38
C LEU A 416 0.90 -27.59 -43.59
N VAL A 417 0.28 -26.62 -44.26
CA VAL A 417 -0.56 -26.89 -45.45
C VAL A 417 0.25 -27.60 -46.54
N LYS A 418 1.44 -27.08 -46.87
CA LYS A 418 2.30 -27.66 -47.92
C LYS A 418 2.76 -29.08 -47.62
N VAL A 419 2.93 -29.44 -46.35
CA VAL A 419 3.48 -30.74 -45.97
C VAL A 419 2.40 -31.76 -45.65
N VAL A 420 1.20 -31.35 -45.26
CA VAL A 420 0.06 -32.28 -45.20
C VAL A 420 -0.40 -32.72 -46.60
N GLU A 421 -0.21 -31.87 -47.62
CA GLU A 421 -0.45 -32.20 -49.03
C GLU A 421 0.64 -33.08 -49.67
N GLN A 422 1.79 -33.26 -49.01
CA GLN A 422 2.93 -34.03 -49.51
C GLN A 422 3.15 -35.26 -48.62
N ASP A 423 3.49 -36.42 -49.20
CA ASP A 423 3.69 -37.67 -48.43
C ASP A 423 5.06 -37.69 -47.72
N VAL A 424 5.25 -36.78 -46.76
CA VAL A 424 6.51 -36.53 -46.03
C VAL A 424 6.39 -37.10 -44.61
N SER A 425 7.49 -37.64 -44.07
CA SER A 425 7.50 -38.18 -42.69
C SER A 425 7.19 -37.09 -41.66
N TYR A 426 6.37 -37.42 -40.65
CA TYR A 426 5.92 -36.49 -39.60
C TYR A 426 7.04 -35.79 -38.82
N LEU A 427 8.19 -36.45 -38.62
CA LEU A 427 9.35 -35.84 -37.94
C LEU A 427 9.88 -34.61 -38.70
N ASN A 428 9.93 -34.67 -40.03
CA ASN A 428 10.34 -33.53 -40.85
C ASN A 428 9.32 -32.39 -40.84
N ILE A 429 8.03 -32.69 -40.61
CA ILE A 429 6.96 -31.69 -40.44
C ILE A 429 7.18 -30.92 -39.14
N ILE A 430 7.38 -31.67 -38.06
CA ILE A 430 7.65 -31.14 -36.73
C ILE A 430 8.91 -30.26 -36.75
N ASP A 431 10.02 -30.72 -37.32
CA ASP A 431 11.26 -29.94 -37.38
C ASP A 431 11.13 -28.65 -38.20
N ARG A 432 10.46 -28.71 -39.37
CA ARG A 432 10.20 -27.51 -40.19
C ARG A 432 9.29 -26.52 -39.48
N PHE A 433 8.32 -27.03 -38.73
CA PHE A 433 7.38 -26.24 -37.97
C PHE A 433 8.07 -25.54 -36.78
N MET A 434 8.85 -26.28 -36.00
CA MET A 434 9.66 -25.76 -34.88
C MET A 434 10.64 -24.68 -35.35
N SER A 435 11.27 -24.86 -36.51
CA SER A 435 12.27 -23.91 -37.02
C SER A 435 11.68 -22.53 -37.36
N GLN A 436 10.37 -22.40 -37.62
CA GLN A 436 9.74 -21.09 -37.87
C GLN A 436 9.76 -20.18 -36.63
N PHE A 437 9.78 -20.77 -35.43
CA PHE A 437 9.84 -20.02 -34.18
C PHE A 437 11.27 -19.74 -33.70
N SER A 438 12.29 -20.21 -34.42
CA SER A 438 13.70 -19.97 -34.05
C SER A 438 14.09 -18.50 -34.19
N PHE A 439 13.62 -17.80 -35.22
CA PHE A 439 13.88 -16.38 -35.45
C PHE A 439 13.36 -15.48 -34.31
N PRO A 440 12.03 -15.47 -33.98
CA PRO A 440 11.53 -14.62 -32.90
C PRO A 440 12.18 -14.96 -31.56
N LEU A 441 12.48 -16.24 -31.31
CA LEU A 441 13.12 -16.69 -30.08
C LEU A 441 14.57 -16.20 -29.98
N ASN A 442 15.35 -16.24 -31.07
CA ASN A 442 16.70 -15.67 -31.12
C ASN A 442 16.67 -14.14 -30.96
N SER A 443 15.74 -13.45 -31.62
CA SER A 443 15.57 -12.00 -31.45
C SER A 443 15.22 -11.63 -30.00
N MET A 444 14.40 -12.43 -29.31
CA MET A 444 14.13 -12.25 -27.88
C MET A 444 15.36 -12.49 -27.01
N LYS A 445 16.13 -13.56 -27.29
CA LYS A 445 17.40 -13.83 -26.59
C LYS A 445 18.38 -12.67 -26.74
N GLU A 446 18.53 -12.14 -27.96
CA GLU A 446 19.35 -10.98 -28.24
C GLU A 446 18.83 -9.73 -27.51
N ALA A 447 17.52 -9.49 -27.53
CA ALA A 447 16.92 -8.37 -26.80
C ALA A 447 17.17 -8.47 -25.28
N ILE A 448 17.01 -9.66 -24.69
CA ILE A 448 17.32 -9.91 -23.27
C ILE A 448 18.81 -9.75 -22.99
N ALA A 449 19.69 -10.24 -23.87
CA ALA A 449 21.14 -10.09 -23.72
C ALA A 449 21.58 -8.61 -23.85
N ASN A 450 20.89 -7.84 -24.69
CA ASN A 450 21.10 -6.40 -24.87
C ASN A 450 20.56 -5.57 -23.70
N ILE A 451 19.68 -6.12 -22.86
CA ILE A 451 19.40 -5.57 -21.53
C ILE A 451 20.66 -5.81 -20.70
N ASN A 452 21.59 -4.88 -20.83
CA ASN A 452 22.86 -4.93 -20.13
C ASN A 452 22.59 -4.87 -18.63
N LEU A 453 22.53 -6.01 -17.96
CA LEU A 453 22.30 -6.05 -16.51
C LEU A 453 23.34 -5.21 -15.74
N ASN A 454 24.53 -4.99 -16.31
CA ASN A 454 25.53 -4.08 -15.74
C ASN A 454 25.16 -2.60 -15.86
N SER A 455 24.33 -2.17 -16.82
CA SER A 455 23.80 -0.80 -16.87
C SER A 455 22.67 -0.56 -15.87
N ILE A 456 22.11 -1.64 -15.30
CA ILE A 456 21.10 -1.63 -14.23
C ILE A 456 21.76 -1.98 -12.86
N ARG A 457 23.10 -2.16 -12.82
CA ARG A 457 23.83 -2.31 -11.56
C ARG A 457 24.09 -0.94 -10.94
N ILE A 458 23.54 -0.73 -9.76
CA ILE A 458 23.95 0.36 -8.88
C ILE A 458 25.31 0.00 -8.28
N ASN A 459 26.22 0.96 -8.25
CA ASN A 459 27.53 0.84 -7.59
C ASN A 459 27.89 2.17 -6.92
N ASP A 460 28.98 2.18 -6.16
CA ASP A 460 29.45 3.36 -5.41
C ASP A 460 29.62 4.62 -6.29
N ASN A 461 29.85 4.48 -7.61
CA ASN A 461 30.04 5.59 -8.56
C ASN A 461 28.76 6.00 -9.29
N ASN A 462 27.73 5.16 -9.30
CA ASN A 462 26.43 5.43 -9.89
C ASN A 462 25.34 4.92 -8.94
N PRO A 463 25.05 5.67 -7.84
CA PRO A 463 24.17 5.21 -6.78
C PRO A 463 22.71 5.13 -7.20
N ARG A 464 22.33 5.65 -8.39
CA ARG A 464 20.94 5.73 -8.81
C ARG A 464 20.74 5.75 -10.32
N LEU A 465 19.82 4.91 -10.79
CA LEU A 465 19.38 4.89 -12.18
C LEU A 465 18.27 5.91 -12.43
N SER A 466 18.26 6.52 -13.62
CA SER A 466 17.21 7.48 -14.01
C SER A 466 15.84 6.80 -14.11
N TYR A 467 14.80 7.44 -13.58
CA TYR A 467 13.42 6.97 -13.67
C TYR A 467 12.95 6.81 -15.12
N SER A 468 13.28 7.73 -16.02
CA SER A 468 12.87 7.65 -17.44
C SER A 468 13.52 6.44 -18.14
N PHE A 469 14.79 6.18 -17.85
CA PHE A 469 15.51 5.02 -18.36
C PHE A 469 14.91 3.70 -17.87
N LEU A 470 14.60 3.61 -16.57
CA LEU A 470 13.95 2.42 -16.01
C LEU A 470 12.56 2.17 -16.60
N ARG A 471 11.78 3.23 -16.87
CA ARG A 471 10.46 3.13 -17.48
C ARG A 471 10.51 2.63 -18.92
N GLU A 472 11.49 3.08 -19.70
CA GLU A 472 11.73 2.57 -21.06
C GLU A 472 12.06 1.07 -21.05
N ILE A 473 12.92 0.64 -20.12
CA ILE A 473 13.25 -0.79 -19.94
C ILE A 473 12.02 -1.60 -19.51
N GLU A 474 11.25 -1.11 -18.54
CA GLU A 474 10.03 -1.77 -18.07
C GLU A 474 9.03 -2.00 -19.21
N GLU A 475 8.83 -0.99 -20.04
CA GLU A 475 7.90 -1.06 -21.16
C GLU A 475 8.36 -2.06 -22.23
N ASN A 476 9.65 -2.03 -22.59
CA ASN A 476 10.24 -3.01 -23.49
C ASN A 476 10.13 -4.45 -22.94
N LEU A 477 10.38 -4.64 -21.65
CA LEU A 477 10.26 -5.94 -20.97
C LEU A 477 8.81 -6.45 -20.92
N LYS A 478 7.81 -5.57 -20.78
CA LYS A 478 6.39 -5.96 -20.84
C LYS A 478 6.03 -6.55 -22.20
N TYR A 479 6.42 -5.90 -23.29
CA TYR A 479 6.17 -6.42 -24.64
C TYR A 479 6.94 -7.71 -24.90
N LEU A 480 8.20 -7.80 -24.45
CA LEU A 480 8.98 -9.05 -24.53
C LEU A 480 8.33 -10.20 -23.74
N LYS A 481 7.83 -9.94 -22.52
CA LYS A 481 7.11 -10.93 -21.70
C LYS A 481 5.89 -11.44 -22.44
N LYS A 482 5.02 -10.54 -22.89
CA LYS A 482 3.82 -10.87 -23.70
C LYS A 482 4.21 -11.70 -24.92
N ALA A 483 5.27 -11.30 -25.62
CA ALA A 483 5.74 -12.01 -26.80
C ALA A 483 6.19 -13.45 -26.47
N VAL A 484 7.00 -13.66 -25.44
CA VAL A 484 7.38 -15.03 -25.02
C VAL A 484 6.17 -15.86 -24.60
N GLU A 485 5.20 -15.26 -23.90
CA GLU A 485 3.96 -15.94 -23.48
C GLU A 485 3.12 -16.42 -24.67
N MET A 486 3.13 -15.68 -25.77
CA MET A 486 2.43 -16.03 -27.01
C MET A 486 3.14 -17.11 -27.85
N LEU A 487 4.37 -17.50 -27.52
CA LEU A 487 5.04 -18.61 -28.20
C LEU A 487 4.31 -19.94 -27.94
N PRO A 488 4.42 -20.92 -28.85
CA PRO A 488 3.80 -22.24 -28.64
C PRO A 488 4.29 -22.99 -27.39
N LYS A 489 3.42 -23.78 -26.75
CA LYS A 489 3.72 -24.51 -25.50
C LYS A 489 4.85 -25.54 -25.63
N PHE A 490 5.01 -26.16 -26.80
CA PHE A 490 5.99 -27.24 -27.03
C PHE A 490 7.45 -26.75 -27.15
N LEU A 491 7.70 -25.43 -27.17
CA LEU A 491 9.06 -24.89 -27.20
C LEU A 491 9.68 -24.97 -25.80
N ASN A 492 10.58 -25.91 -25.58
CA ASN A 492 11.24 -26.13 -24.29
C ASN A 492 11.91 -24.86 -23.71
N GLU A 493 12.45 -23.99 -24.58
CA GLU A 493 13.11 -22.75 -24.14
C GLU A 493 12.12 -21.65 -23.70
N LYS A 494 10.82 -21.76 -24.04
CA LYS A 494 9.79 -20.75 -23.70
C LYS A 494 9.74 -20.50 -22.19
N VAL A 495 9.63 -21.57 -21.40
CA VAL A 495 9.50 -21.50 -19.93
C VAL A 495 10.70 -20.80 -19.32
N LEU A 496 11.91 -21.14 -19.78
CA LEU A 496 13.15 -20.55 -19.30
C LEU A 496 13.21 -19.05 -19.62
N GLN A 497 12.88 -18.66 -20.85
CA GLN A 497 12.86 -17.24 -21.23
C GLN A 497 11.78 -16.45 -20.49
N GLN A 498 10.59 -17.02 -20.28
CA GLN A 498 9.50 -16.37 -19.54
C GLN A 498 9.91 -16.09 -18.08
N LYS A 499 10.50 -17.10 -17.42
CA LYS A 499 11.07 -16.96 -16.06
C LYS A 499 12.14 -15.87 -16.01
N LYS A 500 13.08 -15.87 -16.97
CA LYS A 500 14.16 -14.88 -17.04
C LYS A 500 13.65 -13.45 -17.26
N ILE A 501 12.77 -13.23 -18.25
CA ILE A 501 12.18 -11.91 -18.51
C ILE A 501 11.39 -11.43 -17.28
N SER A 502 10.58 -12.31 -16.69
CA SER A 502 9.77 -11.96 -15.51
C SER A 502 10.65 -11.57 -14.33
N ALA A 503 11.74 -12.31 -14.07
CA ALA A 503 12.70 -11.96 -13.03
C ALA A 503 13.33 -10.58 -13.27
N ILE A 504 13.77 -10.28 -14.50
CA ILE A 504 14.34 -8.97 -14.85
C ILE A 504 13.28 -7.85 -14.73
N LEU A 505 12.05 -8.09 -15.18
CA LEU A 505 10.95 -7.13 -15.09
C LEU A 505 10.65 -6.77 -13.63
N TYR A 506 10.54 -7.75 -12.75
CA TYR A 506 10.32 -7.50 -11.32
C TYR A 506 11.53 -6.82 -10.67
N TYR A 507 12.75 -7.19 -11.05
CA TYR A 507 13.96 -6.51 -10.60
C TYR A 507 13.97 -5.02 -10.99
N VAL A 508 13.59 -4.69 -12.23
CA VAL A 508 13.43 -3.30 -12.70
C VAL A 508 12.30 -2.58 -11.96
N ARG A 509 11.15 -3.24 -11.73
CA ARG A 509 10.04 -2.68 -10.94
C ARG A 509 10.44 -2.36 -9.50
N SER A 510 11.34 -3.14 -8.91
CA SER A 510 11.92 -2.84 -7.60
C SER A 510 12.66 -1.49 -7.58
N TYR A 511 13.45 -1.18 -8.62
CA TYR A 511 14.12 0.12 -8.74
C TYR A 511 13.17 1.27 -9.09
N ILE A 512 12.13 1.00 -9.87
CA ILE A 512 11.08 1.98 -10.17
C ILE A 512 10.35 2.39 -8.90
N ALA A 513 9.96 1.41 -8.07
CA ALA A 513 9.30 1.66 -6.78
C ALA A 513 10.17 2.50 -5.84
N GLU A 514 11.48 2.21 -5.76
CA GLU A 514 12.41 3.03 -4.98
C GLU A 514 12.60 4.44 -5.56
N ASN A 515 12.68 4.59 -6.89
CA ASN A 515 12.78 5.91 -7.51
C ASN A 515 11.56 6.80 -7.23
N LYS A 516 10.38 6.20 -7.07
CA LYS A 516 9.15 6.92 -6.71
C LYS A 516 9.25 7.60 -5.34
N ILE A 517 10.09 7.10 -4.42
CA ILE A 517 10.29 7.72 -3.10
C ILE A 517 10.71 9.18 -3.26
N TYR A 518 11.68 9.43 -4.13
CA TYR A 518 12.20 10.78 -4.36
C TYR A 518 11.28 11.66 -5.24
N ILE A 519 10.31 11.07 -5.92
CA ILE A 519 9.35 11.80 -6.77
C ILE A 519 8.11 12.20 -5.96
N TYR A 520 7.68 11.34 -5.04
CA TYR A 520 6.38 11.46 -4.37
C TYR A 520 6.46 11.48 -2.83
N ALA A 521 7.55 11.02 -2.23
CA ALA A 521 7.65 10.73 -0.80
C ALA A 521 8.78 11.47 -0.05
N ASP A 522 9.47 12.42 -0.69
CA ASP A 522 10.62 13.18 -0.14
C ASP A 522 10.30 13.90 1.19
N ASN A 523 9.01 14.11 1.48
CA ASN A 523 8.50 14.70 2.73
C ASN A 523 7.43 13.81 3.41
N ASN A 524 7.36 12.52 3.09
CA ASN A 524 6.32 11.63 3.61
C ASN A 524 6.89 10.26 3.98
N ILE A 525 7.33 10.14 5.25
CA ILE A 525 7.90 8.92 5.82
C ILE A 525 6.98 7.69 5.70
N VAL A 526 5.66 7.87 5.78
CA VAL A 526 4.72 6.76 5.67
C VAL A 526 4.69 6.26 4.23
N LEU A 527 4.56 7.17 3.27
CA LEU A 527 4.60 6.82 1.85
C LEU A 527 5.96 6.25 1.42
N ASP A 528 7.06 6.75 1.97
CA ASP A 528 8.39 6.17 1.78
C ASP A 528 8.40 4.69 2.18
N LEU A 529 7.89 4.37 3.38
CA LEU A 529 7.79 3.00 3.87
C LEU A 529 6.99 2.09 2.92
N ILE A 530 5.86 2.58 2.37
CA ILE A 530 5.05 1.83 1.39
C ILE A 530 5.88 1.49 0.15
N LEU A 531 6.55 2.49 -0.41
CA LEU A 531 7.31 2.33 -1.66
C LEU A 531 8.51 1.42 -1.46
N ARG A 532 9.18 1.46 -0.30
CA ARG A 532 10.24 0.50 0.07
C ARG A 532 9.69 -0.92 0.25
N ALA A 533 8.52 -1.08 0.87
CA ALA A 533 7.86 -2.39 0.97
C ALA A 533 7.50 -2.96 -0.41
N ARG A 534 6.97 -2.13 -1.32
CA ARG A 534 6.71 -2.53 -2.71
C ARG A 534 7.99 -2.87 -3.47
N ALA A 535 9.06 -2.11 -3.27
CA ALA A 535 10.37 -2.41 -3.86
C ALA A 535 10.89 -3.78 -3.40
N HIS A 536 10.74 -4.08 -2.11
CA HIS A 536 11.13 -5.38 -1.54
C HIS A 536 10.26 -6.53 -2.07
N TYR A 537 8.95 -6.33 -2.15
CA TYR A 537 8.00 -7.27 -2.74
C TYR A 537 8.42 -7.67 -4.17
N PHE A 538 8.72 -6.68 -5.03
CA PHE A 538 9.15 -6.96 -6.39
C PHE A 538 10.50 -7.68 -6.44
N ALA A 539 11.45 -7.34 -5.56
CA ALA A 539 12.72 -8.06 -5.47
C ALA A 539 12.51 -9.54 -5.09
N LYS A 540 11.61 -9.82 -4.14
CA LYS A 540 11.23 -11.19 -3.76
C LYS A 540 10.52 -11.95 -4.86
N LYS A 541 9.62 -11.30 -5.60
CA LYS A 541 8.99 -11.88 -6.79
C LYS A 541 10.02 -12.22 -7.87
N ALA A 542 11.03 -11.38 -8.08
CA ALA A 542 12.12 -11.68 -9.00
C ALA A 542 12.89 -12.96 -8.62
N GLU A 543 13.17 -13.15 -7.32
CA GLU A 543 13.84 -14.36 -6.80
C GLU A 543 13.00 -15.61 -7.06
N GLN A 544 11.69 -15.56 -6.78
CA GLN A 544 10.76 -16.67 -7.01
C GLN A 544 10.74 -17.13 -8.48
N GLN A 545 10.89 -16.21 -9.44
CA GLN A 545 10.89 -16.55 -10.87
C GLN A 545 12.16 -17.28 -11.32
N ILE A 546 13.30 -17.00 -10.69
CA ILE A 546 14.62 -17.44 -11.17
C ILE A 546 15.27 -18.54 -10.33
N ALA A 547 14.70 -18.86 -9.15
CA ALA A 547 15.28 -19.78 -8.16
C ALA A 547 15.63 -21.17 -8.72
N ASP A 548 14.83 -21.70 -9.64
CA ASP A 548 15.02 -23.04 -10.23
C ASP A 548 15.76 -23.01 -11.58
N THR A 549 16.54 -21.95 -11.86
CA THR A 549 17.27 -21.79 -13.14
C THR A 549 18.78 -21.71 -12.94
N ASP A 550 19.56 -21.97 -14.00
CA ASP A 550 21.03 -21.91 -13.98
C ASP A 550 21.62 -20.48 -14.00
N GLU A 551 20.78 -19.44 -13.92
CA GLU A 551 21.14 -18.02 -14.04
C GLU A 551 21.77 -17.45 -12.75
N LYS A 552 22.93 -17.98 -12.36
CA LYS A 552 23.61 -17.64 -11.08
C LYS A 552 23.92 -16.15 -10.92
N GLU A 553 24.32 -15.47 -12.00
CA GLU A 553 24.65 -14.04 -11.95
C GLU A 553 23.42 -13.17 -11.65
N LEU A 554 22.32 -13.41 -12.36
CA LEU A 554 21.06 -12.69 -12.14
C LEU A 554 20.50 -12.97 -10.74
N LEU A 555 20.52 -14.23 -10.30
CA LEU A 555 20.09 -14.60 -8.94
C LEU A 555 20.93 -13.89 -7.88
N SER A 556 22.24 -13.76 -8.07
CA SER A 556 23.12 -13.02 -7.14
C SER A 556 22.73 -11.54 -7.05
N LEU A 557 22.40 -10.90 -8.18
CA LEU A 557 21.97 -9.50 -8.18
C LEU A 557 20.64 -9.29 -7.47
N ILE A 558 19.68 -10.19 -7.72
CA ILE A 558 18.37 -10.15 -7.08
C ILE A 558 18.52 -10.36 -5.55
N LYS A 559 19.38 -11.28 -5.11
CA LYS A 559 19.64 -11.49 -3.68
C LYS A 559 20.24 -10.25 -3.02
N ASN A 560 21.19 -9.58 -3.66
CA ASN A 560 21.72 -8.32 -3.16
C ASN A 560 20.60 -7.28 -3.05
N ARG A 561 19.78 -7.13 -4.10
CA ARG A 561 18.64 -6.18 -4.09
C ARG A 561 17.61 -6.46 -2.99
N ILE A 562 17.36 -7.74 -2.68
CA ILE A 562 16.49 -8.14 -1.56
C ILE A 562 17.07 -7.64 -0.24
N LEU A 563 18.38 -7.80 -0.01
CA LEU A 563 19.05 -7.33 1.20
C LEU A 563 19.00 -5.80 1.30
N GLU A 564 19.29 -5.10 0.21
CA GLU A 564 19.21 -3.63 0.12
C GLU A 564 17.82 -3.13 0.52
N THR A 565 16.78 -3.57 -0.21
CA THR A 565 15.40 -3.12 0.01
C THR A 565 14.87 -3.48 1.39
N LYS A 566 15.25 -4.65 1.92
CA LYS A 566 14.86 -5.09 3.27
C LYS A 566 15.48 -4.20 4.34
N SER A 567 16.79 -4.02 4.29
CA SER A 567 17.54 -3.21 5.26
C SER A 567 17.07 -1.77 5.29
N SER A 568 16.84 -1.20 4.10
CA SER A 568 16.35 0.15 3.93
C SER A 568 14.90 0.31 4.42
N GLY A 569 14.03 -0.65 4.11
CA GLY A 569 12.67 -0.69 4.64
C GLY A 569 12.60 -0.73 6.16
N ILE A 570 13.41 -1.58 6.80
CA ILE A 570 13.47 -1.68 8.27
C ILE A 570 13.97 -0.37 8.90
N VAL A 571 14.92 0.34 8.26
CA VAL A 571 15.38 1.65 8.75
C VAL A 571 14.26 2.68 8.71
N THR A 572 13.55 2.81 7.60
CA THR A 572 12.41 3.72 7.47
C THR A 572 11.29 3.36 8.45
N GLU A 573 11.00 2.07 8.62
CA GLU A 573 10.03 1.57 9.59
C GLU A 573 10.44 1.96 11.01
N THR A 574 11.70 1.75 11.40
CA THR A 574 12.17 2.10 12.74
C THR A 574 12.06 3.61 12.98
N ASN A 575 12.36 4.44 11.98
CA ASN A 575 12.21 5.89 12.09
C ASN A 575 10.73 6.29 12.29
N LEU A 576 9.81 5.64 11.60
CA LEU A 576 8.37 5.85 11.79
C LEU A 576 7.91 5.40 13.18
N LEU A 577 8.40 4.26 13.65
CA LEU A 577 8.13 3.76 15.00
C LEU A 577 8.70 4.68 16.08
N SER A 578 9.87 5.30 15.87
CA SER A 578 10.42 6.32 16.77
C SER A 578 9.47 7.52 16.89
N LEU A 579 8.91 8.00 15.78
CA LEU A 579 7.91 9.08 15.81
C LEU A 579 6.65 8.67 16.58
N GLY A 580 6.12 7.48 16.29
CA GLY A 580 4.97 6.94 17.02
C GLY A 580 5.23 6.78 18.51
N LEU A 581 6.43 6.33 18.88
CA LEU A 581 6.86 6.16 20.26
C LEU A 581 6.93 7.49 21.00
N GLN A 582 7.48 8.52 20.36
CA GLN A 582 7.56 9.87 20.92
C GLN A 582 6.17 10.46 21.16
N THR A 583 5.23 10.28 20.22
CA THR A 583 3.83 10.70 20.39
C THR A 583 3.13 9.95 21.52
N ALA A 584 3.23 8.61 21.53
CA ALA A 584 2.63 7.78 22.58
C ALA A 584 3.20 8.14 23.97
N TYR A 585 4.51 8.44 24.03
CA TYR A 585 5.16 8.91 25.24
C TYR A 585 4.60 10.26 25.70
N SER A 586 4.61 11.28 24.82
CA SER A 586 4.14 12.63 25.12
C SER A 586 2.69 12.64 25.62
N LYS A 587 1.79 11.99 24.87
CA LYS A 587 0.35 12.06 25.11
C LYS A 587 -0.20 11.10 26.16
N THR A 588 0.50 10.00 26.41
CA THR A 588 -0.01 8.95 27.31
C THR A 588 0.89 8.79 28.52
N VAL A 589 2.17 8.51 28.30
CA VAL A 589 3.08 8.17 29.42
C VAL A 589 3.39 9.41 30.26
N ARG A 590 3.85 10.48 29.61
CA ARG A 590 4.27 11.72 30.27
C ARG A 590 3.10 12.42 30.94
N ASP A 591 1.98 12.61 30.23
CA ASP A 591 0.76 13.23 30.78
C ASP A 591 0.25 12.47 32.02
N VAL A 592 0.20 11.13 31.98
CA VAL A 592 -0.23 10.33 33.15
C VAL A 592 0.75 10.47 34.32
N ILE A 593 2.07 10.45 34.06
CA ILE A 593 3.06 10.67 35.12
C ILE A 593 2.87 12.06 35.76
N GLU A 594 2.71 13.10 34.96
CA GLU A 594 2.50 14.47 35.43
C GLU A 594 1.20 14.60 36.24
N GLN A 595 0.11 13.98 35.79
CA GLN A 595 -1.16 13.95 36.53
C GLN A 595 -1.04 13.21 37.88
N ILE A 596 -0.30 12.10 37.94
CA ILE A 596 -0.06 11.38 39.20
C ILE A 596 0.75 12.26 40.16
N LEU A 597 1.78 12.95 39.67
CA LEU A 597 2.60 13.84 40.49
C LEU A 597 1.80 15.05 41.01
N LEU A 598 0.99 15.67 40.16
CA LEU A 598 0.09 16.76 40.56
C LEU A 598 -0.94 16.34 41.61
N PHE A 599 -1.49 15.13 41.46
CA PHE A 599 -2.39 14.55 42.46
C PHE A 599 -1.67 14.34 43.81
N TYR A 600 -0.41 13.90 43.77
CA TYR A 600 0.40 13.67 44.97
C TYR A 600 0.67 14.95 45.75
N ASP A 601 0.98 16.05 45.05
CA ASP A 601 1.25 17.36 45.68
C ASP A 601 0.02 17.96 46.39
N GLN A 602 -1.19 17.50 46.06
CA GLN A 602 -2.45 18.07 46.55
C GLN A 602 -3.06 17.31 47.73
N ILE A 603 -2.48 16.17 48.15
CA ILE A 603 -3.15 15.23 49.07
C ILE A 603 -2.24 14.85 50.25
N GLU A 604 -2.72 15.06 51.47
CA GLU A 604 -2.00 14.66 52.70
C GLU A 604 -1.97 13.14 52.94
N LYS A 605 -2.96 12.39 52.42
CA LYS A 605 -3.00 10.93 52.54
C LYS A 605 -3.67 10.27 51.31
N PRO A 606 -2.96 9.43 50.55
CA PRO A 606 -3.51 8.81 49.34
C PRO A 606 -4.64 7.82 49.66
N PRO A 607 -5.72 7.75 48.86
CA PRO A 607 -6.81 6.79 49.05
C PRO A 607 -6.38 5.36 48.70
N GLU A 608 -6.98 4.34 49.33
CA GLU A 608 -6.52 2.95 49.21
C GLU A 608 -6.51 2.37 47.79
N PHE A 609 -7.42 2.84 46.93
CA PHE A 609 -7.52 2.38 45.54
C PHE A 609 -6.45 2.97 44.62
N ILE A 610 -5.71 4.01 45.02
CA ILE A 610 -4.82 4.75 44.12
C ILE A 610 -3.64 3.89 43.65
N LEU A 611 -3.13 3.02 44.52
CA LEU A 611 -2.00 2.15 44.21
C LEU A 611 -2.35 1.17 43.07
N GLU A 612 -3.54 0.60 43.13
CA GLU A 612 -4.06 -0.28 42.07
C GLU A 612 -4.41 0.52 40.81
N SER A 613 -4.94 1.74 40.96
CA SER A 613 -5.23 2.63 39.83
C SER A 613 -3.99 3.01 39.05
N VAL A 614 -2.91 3.42 39.72
CA VAL A 614 -1.62 3.77 39.09
C VAL A 614 -1.03 2.55 38.40
N LYS A 615 -1.02 1.40 39.07
CA LYS A 615 -0.55 0.15 38.46
C LYS A 615 -1.34 -0.19 37.18
N ASN A 616 -2.67 -0.12 37.22
CA ASN A 616 -3.53 -0.37 36.06
C ASN A 616 -3.29 0.65 34.93
N GLN A 617 -3.03 1.91 35.25
CA GLN A 617 -2.64 2.92 34.25
C GLN A 617 -1.35 2.53 33.54
N PHE A 618 -0.28 2.21 34.28
CA PHE A 618 0.99 1.75 33.70
C PHE A 618 0.83 0.43 32.91
N GLU A 619 0.00 -0.50 33.37
CA GLU A 619 -0.30 -1.74 32.65
C GLU A 619 -1.01 -1.46 31.32
N SER A 620 -1.95 -0.50 31.29
CA SER A 620 -2.74 -0.11 30.11
C SER A 620 -1.96 0.63 29.01
N MET A 621 -0.74 1.12 29.29
CA MET A 621 0.14 1.80 28.32
C MET A 621 0.82 0.80 27.35
N THR A 622 0.04 0.02 26.61
CA THR A 622 0.58 -1.11 25.82
C THR A 622 1.13 -0.71 24.48
N GLU A 623 0.42 0.05 23.65
CA GLU A 623 0.89 1.38 23.31
C GLU A 623 2.37 1.55 22.96
N PHE A 624 2.94 2.42 23.78
CA PHE A 624 4.35 2.61 24.05
C PHE A 624 5.19 1.32 24.18
N LYS A 625 4.72 0.30 24.90
CA LYS A 625 5.48 -0.96 25.10
C LYS A 625 5.61 -1.78 23.81
N GLU A 626 4.56 -1.85 23.01
CA GLU A 626 4.51 -2.58 21.75
C GLU A 626 5.40 -1.90 20.72
N LEU A 627 5.35 -0.58 20.60
CA LEU A 627 6.26 0.20 19.76
C LEU A 627 7.74 -0.05 20.13
N LEU A 628 8.09 -0.02 21.43
CA LEU A 628 9.43 -0.36 21.90
C LEU A 628 9.84 -1.82 21.61
N ASN A 629 8.89 -2.76 21.62
CA ASN A 629 9.17 -4.16 21.28
C ASN A 629 9.44 -4.34 19.78
N LEU A 630 8.67 -3.65 18.92
CA LEU A 630 8.88 -3.66 17.47
C LEU A 630 10.23 -3.04 17.10
N MET A 631 10.57 -1.88 17.67
CA MET A 631 11.89 -1.27 17.46
C MET A 631 13.04 -2.17 17.90
N GLU A 632 12.88 -2.92 19.00
CA GLU A 632 13.91 -3.88 19.44
C GLU A 632 14.11 -5.01 18.42
N LEU A 633 13.01 -5.51 17.86
CA LEU A 633 13.03 -6.56 16.84
C LEU A 633 13.73 -6.06 15.56
N ASP A 634 13.39 -4.86 15.11
CA ASP A 634 13.98 -4.21 13.93
C ASP A 634 15.48 -3.99 14.09
N ASN A 635 15.90 -3.49 15.25
CA ASN A 635 17.30 -3.24 15.51
C ASN A 635 18.13 -4.54 15.54
N LYS A 636 17.59 -5.61 16.14
CA LYS A 636 18.23 -6.94 16.14
C LYS A 636 18.41 -7.48 14.72
N GLU A 637 17.39 -7.31 13.88
CA GLU A 637 17.45 -7.79 12.50
C GLU A 637 18.42 -6.99 11.65
N LEU A 638 18.47 -5.66 11.78
CA LEU A 638 19.47 -4.83 11.11
C LEU A 638 20.89 -5.24 11.48
N LEU A 639 21.16 -5.50 12.77
CA LEU A 639 22.47 -5.94 13.23
C LEU A 639 22.85 -7.31 12.67
N ALA A 640 21.88 -8.22 12.50
CA ALA A 640 22.11 -9.52 11.86
C ALA A 640 22.45 -9.37 10.36
N LEU A 641 21.77 -8.45 9.66
CA LEU A 641 22.00 -8.19 8.23
C LEU A 641 23.32 -7.45 7.94
N ARG A 642 23.93 -6.81 8.94
CA ARG A 642 25.15 -5.98 8.78
C ARG A 642 26.29 -6.70 8.07
N GLN A 643 26.47 -8.00 8.33
CA GLN A 643 27.56 -8.79 7.75
C GLN A 643 27.32 -9.14 6.26
N GLU A 644 26.07 -9.08 5.82
CA GLU A 644 25.63 -9.46 4.47
C GLU A 644 25.52 -8.26 3.52
N ILE A 645 25.48 -7.03 4.06
CA ILE A 645 25.40 -5.81 3.26
C ILE A 645 26.78 -5.44 2.72
N THR A 646 27.00 -5.71 1.44
CA THR A 646 28.30 -5.53 0.77
C THR A 646 28.52 -4.14 0.16
N LEU A 647 27.46 -3.34 -0.01
CA LEU A 647 27.54 -2.02 -0.65
C LEU A 647 27.98 -0.94 0.34
N LYS A 648 29.10 -0.27 0.04
CA LYS A 648 29.55 0.92 0.78
C LYS A 648 28.69 2.11 0.34
N GLY A 649 28.07 2.82 1.29
CA GLY A 649 27.24 4.00 0.99
C GLY A 649 25.74 3.78 1.08
N HIS A 650 25.26 2.64 1.59
CA HIS A 650 23.88 2.57 2.09
C HIS A 650 23.65 3.63 3.17
N GLU A 651 22.50 4.32 3.10
CA GLU A 651 22.02 5.36 4.02
C GLU A 651 21.86 4.90 5.49
N ILE A 652 22.29 3.67 5.83
CA ILE A 652 22.18 3.13 7.18
C ILE A 652 23.29 3.70 8.05
N ASN A 653 22.90 4.57 8.97
CA ASN A 653 23.77 5.02 10.04
C ASN A 653 23.97 3.90 11.08
N TRP A 654 24.98 3.04 10.87
CA TRP A 654 25.27 1.92 11.77
C TRP A 654 25.60 2.36 13.21
N VAL A 655 26.16 3.56 13.39
CA VAL A 655 26.39 4.11 14.74
C VAL A 655 25.06 4.35 15.45
N PHE A 656 24.07 4.87 14.73
CA PHE A 656 22.72 5.04 15.26
C PHE A 656 22.03 3.70 15.59
N VAL A 657 22.16 2.68 14.72
CA VAL A 657 21.65 1.32 14.97
C VAL A 657 22.29 0.70 16.23
N GLU A 658 23.62 0.81 16.37
CA GLU A 658 24.35 0.34 17.57
C GLU A 658 23.91 1.09 18.84
N ARG A 659 23.67 2.40 18.74
CA ARG A 659 23.18 3.22 19.86
C ARG A 659 21.79 2.74 20.33
N ARG A 660 20.86 2.52 19.40
CA ARG A 660 19.50 2.04 19.71
C ARG A 660 19.51 0.69 20.43
N GLU A 661 20.48 -0.19 20.14
CA GLU A 661 20.63 -1.48 20.82
C GLU A 661 20.75 -1.33 22.35
N SER A 662 21.35 -0.22 22.81
CA SER A 662 21.48 0.09 24.23
C SER A 662 20.38 1.00 24.76
N PHE A 663 19.87 1.94 23.94
CA PHE A 663 18.84 2.89 24.38
C PHE A 663 17.48 2.20 24.58
N ILE A 664 17.08 1.25 23.73
CA ILE A 664 15.81 0.53 23.87
C ILE A 664 15.68 -0.21 25.22
N PRO A 665 16.64 -1.08 25.63
CA PRO A 665 16.55 -1.74 26.93
C PRO A 665 16.69 -0.76 28.11
N ALA A 666 17.47 0.31 27.96
CA ALA A 666 17.55 1.38 28.95
C ALA A 666 16.18 2.07 29.16
N THR A 667 15.48 2.44 28.08
CA THR A 667 14.15 3.04 28.11
C THR A 667 13.12 2.11 28.78
N LYS A 668 13.08 0.83 28.42
CA LYS A 668 12.17 -0.15 29.04
C LYS A 668 12.38 -0.25 30.56
N LYS A 669 13.63 -0.32 30.99
CA LYS A 669 13.99 -0.36 32.41
C LYS A 669 13.65 0.96 33.09
N MET A 670 13.88 2.09 32.45
CA MET A 670 13.61 3.42 32.99
C MET A 670 12.11 3.66 33.21
N PHE A 671 11.29 3.27 32.24
CA PHE A 671 9.83 3.27 32.36
C PHE A 671 9.37 2.44 33.58
N THR A 672 9.93 1.23 33.74
CA THR A 672 9.64 0.36 34.90
C THR A 672 10.17 0.96 36.21
N THR A 673 11.28 1.71 36.17
CA THR A 673 11.81 2.43 37.33
C THR A 673 10.84 3.51 37.78
N ILE A 674 10.31 4.33 36.88
CA ILE A 674 9.33 5.38 37.21
C ILE A 674 8.10 4.78 37.86
N GLU A 675 7.51 3.74 37.25
CA GLU A 675 6.40 2.99 37.82
C GLU A 675 6.72 2.53 39.26
N SER A 676 7.90 1.93 39.45
CA SER A 676 8.32 1.40 40.75
C SER A 676 8.62 2.49 41.78
N VAL A 677 9.13 3.64 41.37
CA VAL A 677 9.36 4.78 42.28
C VAL A 677 8.03 5.36 42.74
N LEU A 678 7.09 5.61 41.83
CA LEU A 678 5.76 6.13 42.15
C LEU A 678 4.97 5.18 43.06
N LEU A 679 4.95 3.88 42.73
CA LEU A 679 4.29 2.87 43.57
C LEU A 679 4.99 2.72 44.94
N GLY A 680 6.32 2.85 44.98
CA GLY A 680 7.10 2.81 46.21
C GLY A 680 6.78 3.98 47.15
N GLU A 681 6.66 5.19 46.58
CA GLU A 681 6.25 6.40 47.31
C GLU A 681 4.83 6.28 47.86
N LEU A 682 3.87 5.90 47.02
CA LEU A 682 2.48 5.67 47.42
C LEU A 682 2.35 4.60 48.51
N ALA A 683 3.02 3.46 48.34
CA ALA A 683 2.98 2.38 49.32
C ALA A 683 3.55 2.83 50.67
N ALA A 684 4.62 3.61 50.67
CA ALA A 684 5.23 4.12 51.90
C ALA A 684 4.32 5.11 52.64
N ASP A 685 3.67 6.04 51.92
CA ASP A 685 2.73 6.99 52.51
C ASP A 685 1.44 6.35 53.02
N MET A 686 1.04 5.24 52.40
CA MET A 686 -0.05 4.39 52.88
C MET A 686 0.34 3.48 54.05
N GLY A 687 1.62 3.46 54.45
CA GLY A 687 2.13 2.57 55.51
C GLY A 687 2.32 1.11 55.09
N LYS A 688 2.18 0.78 53.79
CA LYS A 688 2.41 -0.55 53.21
C LYS A 688 3.90 -0.78 52.98
N ARG A 689 4.61 -1.02 54.09
CA ARG A 689 6.07 -1.03 54.14
C ARG A 689 6.74 -2.09 53.25
N ASP A 690 6.20 -3.31 53.24
CA ASP A 690 6.79 -4.41 52.48
C ASP A 690 6.66 -4.18 50.96
N ASP A 691 5.50 -3.65 50.54
CA ASP A 691 5.26 -3.25 49.15
C ASP A 691 6.23 -2.14 48.73
N ALA A 692 6.40 -1.10 49.55
CA ALA A 692 7.35 -0.03 49.29
C ALA A 692 8.78 -0.56 49.15
N ILE A 693 9.23 -1.43 50.05
CA ILE A 693 10.55 -2.07 49.99
C ILE A 693 10.74 -2.84 48.68
N ASN A 694 9.73 -3.60 48.25
CA ASN A 694 9.76 -4.35 47.01
C ASN A 694 9.92 -3.43 45.79
N TYR A 695 9.12 -2.37 45.74
CA TYR A 695 9.14 -1.41 44.64
C TYR A 695 10.47 -0.63 44.55
N TYR A 696 10.99 -0.08 45.64
CA TYR A 696 12.32 0.59 45.61
C TYR A 696 13.46 -0.38 45.31
N THR A 697 13.37 -1.64 45.74
CA THR A 697 14.36 -2.66 45.39
C THR A 697 14.41 -2.89 43.88
N LYS A 698 13.23 -2.96 43.24
CA LYS A 698 13.09 -3.08 41.78
C LYS A 698 13.63 -1.84 41.05
N ALA A 699 13.24 -0.64 41.48
CA ALA A 699 13.70 0.63 40.92
C ALA A 699 15.23 0.77 40.97
N LYS A 700 15.83 0.52 42.15
CA LYS A 700 17.27 0.58 42.35
C LYS A 700 18.02 -0.38 41.44
N LYS A 701 17.56 -1.63 41.36
CA LYS A 701 18.17 -2.65 40.50
C LYS A 701 18.17 -2.19 39.04
N ASN A 702 17.03 -1.71 38.55
CA ASN A 702 16.92 -1.20 37.19
C ASN A 702 17.86 -0.02 36.93
N LEU A 703 17.96 0.95 37.85
CA LEU A 703 18.86 2.10 37.69
C LEU A 703 20.34 1.68 37.57
N TYR A 704 20.82 0.74 38.39
CA TYR A 704 22.18 0.21 38.23
C TYR A 704 22.39 -0.47 36.87
N GLU A 705 21.42 -1.27 36.43
CA GLU A 705 21.49 -1.94 35.13
C GLU A 705 21.46 -0.95 33.96
N ILE A 706 20.67 0.12 34.04
CA ILE A 706 20.64 1.18 33.02
C ILE A 706 22.00 1.89 32.95
N SER A 707 22.59 2.24 34.10
CA SER A 707 23.90 2.87 34.16
C SER A 707 24.99 2.00 33.51
N ASP A 708 24.99 0.68 33.77
CA ASP A 708 25.92 -0.26 33.13
C ASP A 708 25.70 -0.39 31.62
N ILE A 709 24.44 -0.46 31.17
CA ILE A 709 24.09 -0.49 29.73
C ILE A 709 24.63 0.76 29.02
N LEU A 710 24.32 1.95 29.53
CA LEU A 710 24.69 3.21 28.89
C LEU A 710 26.19 3.50 28.97
N SER A 711 26.88 3.02 30.02
CA SER A 711 28.35 3.14 30.13
C SER A 711 29.08 2.44 28.98
N LYS A 712 28.53 1.33 28.46
CA LYS A 712 29.13 0.57 27.35
C LYS A 712 29.08 1.32 26.02
N VAL A 713 28.13 2.24 25.87
CA VAL A 713 27.94 3.07 24.68
C VAL A 713 28.29 4.54 24.89
N ALA A 714 28.89 4.89 26.03
CA ALA A 714 29.23 6.28 26.39
C ALA A 714 30.11 7.00 25.34
N LYS A 715 30.90 6.25 24.56
CA LYS A 715 31.69 6.78 23.43
C LYS A 715 30.84 7.36 22.28
N TYR A 716 29.57 6.98 22.20
CA TYR A 716 28.61 7.43 21.18
C TYR A 716 27.60 8.46 21.73
N ILE A 717 27.71 8.85 23.01
CA ILE A 717 26.87 9.85 23.68
C ILE A 717 27.68 11.15 23.77
N GLU A 718 27.93 11.80 22.64
CA GLU A 718 28.80 13.00 22.57
C GLU A 718 28.27 14.16 23.42
N ASP A 719 26.94 14.33 23.49
CA ASP A 719 26.28 15.45 24.17
C ASP A 719 26.05 15.25 25.68
N ASN A 720 26.24 14.04 26.22
CA ASN A 720 25.89 13.78 27.63
C ASN A 720 26.68 12.62 28.27
N LYS A 721 28.02 12.72 28.26
CA LYS A 721 28.94 11.72 28.84
C LYS A 721 28.69 11.45 30.34
N GLU A 722 27.95 12.33 31.02
CA GLU A 722 27.62 12.25 32.44
C GLU A 722 26.34 11.44 32.73
N LEU A 723 25.53 11.13 31.70
CA LEU A 723 24.24 10.44 31.88
C LEU A 723 24.35 9.10 32.66
N PRO A 724 25.33 8.21 32.40
CA PRO A 724 25.48 6.99 33.18
C PRO A 724 25.79 7.27 34.67
N SER A 725 26.57 8.32 34.95
CA SER A 725 26.93 8.75 36.30
C SER A 725 25.74 9.36 37.05
N LEU A 726 24.90 10.14 36.35
CA LEU A 726 23.66 10.68 36.89
C LEU A 726 22.70 9.56 37.30
N ILE A 727 22.51 8.57 36.43
CA ILE A 727 21.65 7.40 36.70
C ILE A 727 22.19 6.57 37.86
N TYR A 728 23.51 6.41 37.96
CA TYR A 728 24.15 5.75 39.11
C TYR A 728 23.87 6.50 40.42
N THR A 729 23.92 7.83 40.38
CA THR A 729 23.60 8.69 41.55
C THR A 729 22.14 8.52 41.97
N LEU A 730 21.21 8.44 41.01
CA LEU A 730 19.81 8.13 41.30
C LEU A 730 19.61 6.73 41.91
N ALA A 731 20.42 5.74 41.51
CA ALA A 731 20.39 4.41 42.11
C ALA A 731 20.79 4.46 43.60
N LEU A 732 21.83 5.24 43.93
CA LEU A 732 22.25 5.47 45.32
C LEU A 732 21.18 6.20 46.12
N PHE A 733 20.58 7.25 45.54
CA PHE A 733 19.47 7.97 46.16
C PHE A 733 18.28 7.04 46.47
N THR A 734 17.90 6.19 45.51
CA THR A 734 16.83 5.19 45.67
C THR A 734 17.17 4.17 46.77
N GLN A 735 18.44 3.79 46.88
CA GLN A 735 18.95 2.92 47.95
C GLN A 735 18.87 3.58 49.34
N GLU A 736 19.08 4.89 49.44
CA GLU A 736 18.91 5.64 50.69
C GLU A 736 17.45 5.68 51.13
N ASN A 737 16.52 5.94 50.22
CA ASN A 737 15.07 5.90 50.53
C ASN A 737 14.61 4.49 50.94
N LEU A 738 15.11 3.45 50.27
CA LEU A 738 14.90 2.06 50.68
C LEU A 738 15.40 1.80 52.12
N ASN A 739 16.59 2.27 52.47
CA ASN A 739 17.15 2.14 53.81
C ASN A 739 16.35 2.94 54.84
N ALA A 740 15.91 4.16 54.49
CA ALA A 740 15.06 4.97 55.36
C ALA A 740 13.75 4.24 55.70
N ILE A 741 13.11 3.59 54.72
CA ILE A 741 11.92 2.77 54.95
C ILE A 741 12.24 1.57 55.86
N ARG A 742 13.35 0.88 55.64
CA ARG A 742 13.81 -0.28 56.46
C ARG A 742 14.22 0.10 57.89
N ASP A 743 14.63 1.33 58.09
CA ASP A 743 15.07 1.84 59.40
C ASP A 743 14.05 2.75 60.08
N ARG A 744 12.88 2.96 59.44
CA ARG A 744 11.81 3.87 59.90
C ARG A 744 12.29 5.32 60.08
N ARG A 745 13.17 5.78 59.19
CA ARG A 745 13.70 7.15 59.12
C ARG A 745 12.91 7.99 58.11
N LYS A 746 13.01 9.31 58.22
CA LYS A 746 12.44 10.24 57.23
C LYS A 746 13.10 9.98 55.86
N ARG A 747 12.27 9.89 54.82
CA ARG A 747 12.69 9.69 53.43
C ARG A 747 13.13 11.01 52.81
N ASN A 748 14.02 10.94 51.83
CA ASN A 748 14.40 12.09 51.02
C ASN A 748 13.34 12.32 49.93
N GLU A 749 13.13 13.59 49.56
CA GLU A 749 12.24 13.97 48.47
C GLU A 749 12.78 13.44 47.13
N VAL A 750 11.92 12.75 46.37
CA VAL A 750 12.32 12.12 45.13
C VAL A 750 12.54 13.17 44.04
N PRO A 751 13.69 13.13 43.33
CA PRO A 751 13.99 14.02 42.22
C PRO A 751 13.21 13.61 40.96
N TYR A 752 11.88 13.81 40.97
CA TYR A 752 11.00 13.37 39.88
C TYR A 752 11.31 14.06 38.54
N LYS A 753 11.72 15.33 38.57
CA LYS A 753 12.08 16.09 37.37
C LYS A 753 13.28 15.47 36.67
N GLU A 754 14.28 15.04 37.44
CA GLU A 754 15.50 14.41 36.94
C GLU A 754 15.20 13.00 36.41
N ILE A 755 14.37 12.22 37.11
CA ILE A 755 13.95 10.88 36.66
C ILE A 755 13.14 10.96 35.35
N VAL A 756 12.17 11.87 35.26
CA VAL A 756 11.37 12.07 34.03
C VAL A 756 12.24 12.64 32.91
N GLY A 757 13.12 13.61 33.20
CA GLY A 757 14.03 14.19 32.22
C GLY A 757 15.02 13.17 31.61
N ILE A 758 15.42 12.15 32.35
CA ILE A 758 16.20 11.03 31.80
C ILE A 758 15.37 10.19 30.83
N LEU A 759 14.10 9.92 31.14
CA LEU A 759 13.23 9.19 30.22
C LEU A 759 12.95 10.03 28.96
N ASP A 760 12.70 11.34 29.11
CA ASP A 760 12.58 12.28 27.99
C ASP A 760 13.81 12.20 27.07
N TYR A 761 15.01 12.28 27.65
CA TYR A 761 16.26 12.18 26.90
C TYR A 761 16.38 10.85 26.15
N LEU A 762 16.08 9.74 26.81
CA LEU A 762 16.16 8.41 26.18
C LEU A 762 15.16 8.28 25.01
N ILE A 763 13.95 8.82 25.14
CA ILE A 763 12.91 8.77 24.10
C ILE A 763 13.23 9.67 22.91
N LEU A 764 13.76 10.88 23.13
CA LEU A 764 14.14 11.80 22.06
C LEU A 764 15.33 11.31 21.24
N ASN A 765 16.12 10.40 21.79
CA ASN A 765 17.32 9.84 21.17
C ASN A 765 17.13 8.40 20.64
N LEU A 766 15.89 7.89 20.66
CA LEU A 766 15.42 6.70 19.95
C LEU A 766 14.76 7.11 18.65
#